data_AF-A0A844ADD4-F1
#
_entry.id   AF-A0A844ADD4-F1
#
_cell.length_a   1.000
_cell.length_b   1.000
_cell.length_c   1.000
_cell.angle_alpha   90.00
_cell.angle_beta   90.00
_cell.angle_gamma   90.00
#
_symmetry.space_group_name_H-M   'P 1'
#
loop_
_entity.id
_entity.type
_entity.pdbx_description
1 polymer ?
#
loop_
_entity_poly.entity_id
_entity_poly.type
_entity_poly.pdbx_seq_one_letter_code
_entity_poly.pdbx_strand_id
1 'polypeptide(L)'
;MMLLGSPAKGGPPTDDRLAPQDTVEISVSGWHTLLGGVVEAALLNDTFTIGTGGTLELPEIGRLPAAGLRESELAKLIADRLQARSGSDQRPATTVQRRTPAPRVPSSRVTTPAERPPPAAQLRIAEPAATKQLQTLESEQSRVQVLLSDLAAARMELEKARGEARAARQAARDASIRHNRSLAAERQRAATVTQELNAARADLEAMKVRLEHEANAARDWETAVATVTEARELVARDRAKRAELEENLLTARKEVDAIKTGALSAGRQREDILRRDLAAARRDLDATRRAADDAGAQARKLAAMVAEQGRALINERRRAEGFARDLTIMRREIERLETKSAGAIRSKAAALRARNAAVASLTDAKRALDEERRKLGAYERDLAVARQSAAALVARAKLAAEEQAAAVQARTAAEAAAMRTGEALALEREKGRSLARGLDTAALRARSAAEASLVDARRALNEERRKLGAYERDLAVARQSAAALEARADLAAEEQAAAVQARKAAEAVAMRTREALALEREKGRSLARDLDAARQERDAAREELVRSSAARSEAFGDERERSNGRGLAVERKEVDLPKGKAERPTASIERRRNVRDGNHANERAKPVARKRAGSAGGGGSLEIRKVELGKPAPSVRSATVLLPDALLPRRPPMLGRW
;
A
#
# COMPACT_ATOMS: atom_id res chain seq x y z
N MET A 1 -12.99 -46.05 -69.38
CA MET A 1 -12.38 -44.86 -70.02
C MET A 1 -11.24 -44.39 -69.12
N MET A 2 -10.10 -43.96 -69.67
CA MET A 2 -8.95 -43.48 -68.88
C MET A 2 -8.95 -41.95 -68.73
N LEU A 3 -8.48 -41.46 -67.59
CA LEU A 3 -7.70 -40.22 -67.38
C LEU A 3 -7.11 -40.35 -65.95
N LEU A 4 -5.80 -40.47 -65.71
CA LEU A 4 -4.74 -39.44 -65.79
C LEU A 4 -5.06 -38.19 -64.93
N GLY A 5 -4.28 -37.80 -63.91
CA GLY A 5 -3.20 -38.53 -63.22
C GLY A 5 -2.16 -37.63 -62.51
N SER A 6 -1.81 -37.96 -61.26
CA SER A 6 -0.63 -37.45 -60.49
C SER A 6 -0.62 -35.95 -60.12
N PRO A 7 0.29 -35.49 -59.21
CA PRO A 7 1.25 -36.25 -58.39
C PRO A 7 1.03 -36.11 -56.87
N ALA A 8 1.55 -37.07 -56.11
CA ALA A 8 1.86 -36.86 -54.69
C ALA A 8 3.09 -35.92 -54.56
N LYS A 9 3.08 -35.02 -53.57
CA LYS A 9 4.21 -34.13 -53.30
C LYS A 9 4.53 -34.16 -51.80
N GLY A 10 5.63 -34.81 -51.43
CA GLY A 10 6.10 -34.85 -50.05
C GLY A 10 6.58 -33.49 -49.59
N GLY A 11 5.92 -32.93 -48.57
CA GLY A 11 6.45 -31.83 -47.77
C GLY A 11 7.29 -32.35 -46.59
N PRO A 12 8.04 -31.47 -45.90
CA PRO A 12 8.60 -31.79 -44.58
C PRO A 12 7.46 -32.02 -43.56
N PRO A 13 7.73 -32.63 -42.39
CA PRO A 13 6.73 -32.82 -41.35
C PRO A 13 6.36 -31.49 -40.70
N THR A 14 5.43 -30.76 -41.31
CA THR A 14 4.63 -29.74 -40.63
C THR A 14 3.78 -30.42 -39.55
N ASP A 15 3.55 -29.72 -38.43
CA ASP A 15 2.67 -30.23 -37.39
C ASP A 15 1.21 -30.06 -37.87
N ASP A 16 0.73 -31.03 -38.66
CA ASP A 16 -0.60 -31.07 -39.28
C ASP A 16 -1.73 -31.31 -38.26
N ARG A 17 -1.47 -30.98 -36.99
CA ARG A 17 -2.45 -30.90 -35.93
C ARG A 17 -3.24 -29.61 -36.07
N LEU A 18 -4.53 -29.70 -35.79
CA LEU A 18 -5.41 -28.55 -35.71
C LEU A 18 -5.14 -27.80 -34.39
N ALA A 19 -5.08 -26.47 -34.46
CA ALA A 19 -4.91 -25.59 -33.30
C ALA A 19 -6.27 -25.09 -32.77
N PRO A 20 -6.37 -24.67 -31.50
CA PRO A 20 -7.50 -23.84 -31.05
C PRO A 20 -7.58 -22.57 -31.89
N GLN A 21 -8.78 -22.18 -32.30
CA GLN A 21 -9.07 -21.12 -33.29
C GLN A 21 -8.75 -21.44 -34.76
N ASP A 22 -8.28 -22.65 -35.12
CA ASP A 22 -8.25 -23.05 -36.53
C ASP A 22 -9.69 -23.15 -37.09
N THR A 23 -9.83 -22.75 -38.35
CA THR A 23 -11.07 -22.84 -39.11
C THR A 23 -11.01 -24.06 -40.05
N VAL A 24 -11.96 -24.98 -39.92
CA VAL A 24 -12.06 -26.20 -40.71
C VAL A 24 -13.33 -26.21 -41.56
N GLU A 25 -13.17 -26.49 -42.85
CA GLU A 25 -14.28 -26.79 -43.76
C GLU A 25 -14.53 -28.30 -43.70
N ILE A 26 -15.78 -28.68 -43.42
CA ILE A 26 -16.19 -30.08 -43.26
C ILE A 26 -17.14 -30.43 -44.40
N SER A 27 -16.97 -31.61 -44.99
CA SER A 27 -17.95 -32.17 -45.91
C SER A 27 -18.19 -33.65 -45.63
N VAL A 28 -19.48 -34.00 -45.53
CA VAL A 28 -20.00 -35.33 -45.24
C VAL A 28 -20.77 -35.80 -46.46
N SER A 29 -20.32 -36.91 -47.05
CA SER A 29 -20.92 -37.51 -48.25
C SER A 29 -21.40 -38.93 -47.99
N GLY A 30 -22.45 -39.36 -48.69
CA GLY A 30 -23.09 -40.66 -48.51
C GLY A 30 -24.00 -40.79 -47.27
N TRP A 31 -24.11 -39.75 -46.43
CA TRP A 31 -24.92 -39.76 -45.21
C TRP A 31 -26.38 -39.39 -45.50
N HIS A 32 -27.21 -40.40 -45.82
CA HIS A 32 -28.62 -40.18 -46.18
C HIS A 32 -29.59 -41.26 -45.66
N THR A 33 -29.74 -41.45 -44.34
CA THR A 33 -30.98 -42.01 -43.75
C THR A 33 -31.01 -41.85 -42.22
N LEU A 34 -31.91 -41.00 -41.73
CA LEU A 34 -32.67 -41.22 -40.49
C LEU A 34 -33.99 -40.44 -40.56
N LEU A 35 -34.86 -40.62 -39.55
CA LEU A 35 -36.18 -40.03 -39.43
C LEU A 35 -36.10 -38.51 -39.09
N GLY A 36 -35.64 -37.69 -40.04
CA GLY A 36 -35.51 -36.23 -39.89
C GLY A 36 -35.67 -35.44 -41.21
N GLY A 37 -35.23 -36.01 -42.33
CA GLY A 37 -35.43 -35.45 -43.67
C GLY A 37 -34.19 -34.79 -44.28
N VAL A 38 -34.31 -34.32 -45.52
CA VAL A 38 -33.16 -34.00 -46.39
C VAL A 38 -32.38 -32.74 -45.98
N VAL A 39 -32.93 -31.92 -45.08
CA VAL A 39 -32.34 -30.62 -44.70
C VAL A 39 -31.12 -30.77 -43.78
N GLU A 40 -31.06 -31.83 -42.97
CA GLU A 40 -30.11 -31.95 -41.85
C GLU A 40 -28.66 -32.21 -42.30
N ALA A 41 -28.46 -32.90 -43.41
CA ALA A 41 -27.11 -33.16 -43.96
C ALA A 41 -26.42 -31.90 -44.49
N ALA A 42 -27.17 -30.88 -44.91
CA ALA A 42 -26.61 -29.62 -45.39
C ALA A 42 -25.94 -28.80 -44.27
N LEU A 43 -26.46 -28.89 -43.04
CA LEU A 43 -25.97 -28.15 -41.86
C LEU A 43 -24.63 -28.66 -41.31
N LEU A 44 -24.13 -29.80 -41.81
CA LEU A 44 -22.81 -30.36 -41.49
C LEU A 44 -21.77 -30.10 -42.60
N ASN A 45 -22.20 -29.55 -43.74
CA ASN A 45 -21.37 -29.23 -44.89
C ASN A 45 -21.02 -27.73 -44.92
N ASP A 46 -20.45 -27.24 -43.83
CA ASP A 46 -20.15 -25.83 -43.60
C ASP A 46 -18.75 -25.64 -42.95
N THR A 47 -18.37 -24.39 -42.72
CA THR A 47 -17.10 -23.96 -42.14
C THR A 47 -17.23 -23.71 -40.64
N PHE A 48 -16.50 -24.47 -39.83
CA PHE A 48 -16.55 -24.41 -38.37
C PHE A 48 -15.21 -23.99 -37.76
N THR A 49 -15.23 -23.19 -36.70
CA THR A 49 -14.02 -22.78 -35.97
C THR A 49 -13.86 -23.59 -34.68
N ILE A 50 -12.65 -24.09 -34.42
CA ILE A 50 -12.33 -24.79 -33.17
C ILE A 50 -12.32 -23.78 -32.03
N GLY A 51 -13.11 -24.04 -30.98
CA GLY A 51 -13.20 -23.16 -29.82
C GLY A 51 -11.86 -23.02 -29.07
N THR A 52 -11.73 -21.97 -28.25
CA THR A 52 -10.49 -21.67 -27.51
C THR A 52 -10.05 -22.79 -26.55
N GLY A 53 -10.99 -23.62 -26.08
CA GLY A 53 -10.71 -24.84 -25.30
C GLY A 53 -10.31 -26.07 -26.13
N GLY A 54 -10.08 -25.92 -27.44
CA GLY A 54 -9.70 -27.01 -28.35
C GLY A 54 -10.85 -27.93 -28.78
N THR A 55 -12.09 -27.61 -28.41
CA THR A 55 -13.30 -28.35 -28.78
C THR A 55 -13.99 -27.74 -29.99
N LEU A 56 -14.39 -28.57 -30.94
CA LEU A 56 -15.27 -28.22 -32.05
C LEU A 56 -16.71 -28.54 -31.67
N GLU A 57 -17.66 -27.65 -31.94
CA GLU A 57 -19.09 -27.90 -31.71
C GLU A 57 -19.77 -28.08 -33.06
N LEU A 58 -20.32 -29.27 -33.32
CA LEU A 58 -20.99 -29.61 -34.57
C LEU A 58 -22.49 -29.85 -34.36
N PRO A 59 -23.37 -29.39 -35.28
CA PRO A 59 -24.79 -29.71 -35.25
C PRO A 59 -25.04 -31.22 -35.16
N GLU A 60 -26.02 -31.61 -34.34
CA GLU A 60 -26.40 -33.00 -33.99
C GLU A 60 -25.32 -33.89 -33.34
N ILE A 61 -24.04 -33.78 -33.71
CA ILE A 61 -22.93 -34.57 -33.19
C ILE A 61 -22.50 -34.08 -31.78
N GLY A 62 -22.61 -32.77 -31.54
CA GLY A 62 -22.23 -32.11 -30.29
C GLY A 62 -20.76 -31.72 -30.21
N ARG A 63 -20.23 -31.63 -28.99
CA ARG A 63 -18.82 -31.30 -28.71
C ARG A 63 -17.89 -32.46 -29.04
N LEU A 64 -16.85 -32.18 -29.84
CA LEU A 64 -15.74 -33.07 -30.14
C LEU A 64 -14.40 -32.42 -29.74
N PRO A 65 -13.42 -33.17 -29.19
CA PRO A 65 -12.04 -32.70 -29.12
C PRO A 65 -11.46 -32.63 -30.54
N ALA A 66 -10.92 -31.48 -30.93
CA ALA A 66 -10.37 -31.26 -32.27
C ALA A 66 -8.93 -30.75 -32.25
N ALA A 67 -8.56 -29.90 -31.29
CA ALA A 67 -7.18 -29.43 -31.16
C ALA A 67 -6.23 -30.59 -30.83
N GLY A 68 -5.06 -30.60 -31.48
CA GLY A 68 -4.04 -31.64 -31.35
C GLY A 68 -4.29 -32.90 -32.19
N LEU A 69 -5.49 -33.07 -32.79
CA LEU A 69 -5.76 -34.10 -33.80
C LEU A 69 -5.35 -33.62 -35.19
N ARG A 70 -4.98 -34.56 -36.07
CA ARG A 70 -4.84 -34.30 -37.50
C ARG A 70 -6.20 -34.29 -38.21
N GLU A 71 -6.29 -33.62 -39.35
CA GLU A 71 -7.52 -33.52 -40.16
C GLU A 71 -8.17 -34.89 -40.44
N SER A 72 -7.35 -35.89 -40.77
CA SER A 72 -7.80 -37.27 -41.05
C SER A 72 -8.15 -38.10 -39.80
N GLU A 73 -7.78 -37.64 -38.61
CA GLU A 73 -8.18 -38.22 -37.32
C GLU A 73 -9.50 -37.61 -36.86
N LEU A 74 -9.66 -36.30 -36.98
CA LEU A 74 -10.93 -35.61 -36.74
C LEU A 74 -12.02 -36.08 -37.71
N ALA A 75 -11.69 -36.30 -39.00
CA ALA A 75 -12.61 -36.89 -39.97
C ALA A 75 -13.14 -38.25 -39.49
N LYS A 76 -12.26 -39.18 -39.09
CA LYS A 76 -12.67 -40.49 -38.53
C LYS A 76 -13.54 -40.34 -37.29
N LEU A 77 -13.16 -39.44 -36.38
CA LEU A 77 -13.93 -39.16 -35.16
C LEU A 77 -15.36 -38.69 -35.48
N ILE A 78 -15.52 -37.81 -36.48
CA ILE A 78 -16.82 -37.33 -36.97
C ILE A 78 -17.60 -38.49 -37.61
N ALA A 79 -16.98 -39.28 -38.48
CA ALA A 79 -17.65 -40.41 -39.15
C ALA A 79 -18.16 -41.47 -38.17
N ASP A 80 -17.33 -41.83 -37.19
CA ASP A 80 -17.65 -42.88 -36.22
C ASP A 80 -18.71 -42.38 -35.22
N ARG A 81 -18.69 -41.08 -34.87
CA ARG A 81 -19.72 -40.44 -34.04
C ARG A 81 -21.05 -40.28 -34.76
N LEU A 82 -21.04 -39.97 -36.06
CA LEU A 82 -22.23 -39.98 -36.92
C LEU A 82 -22.81 -41.39 -37.03
N GLN A 83 -21.98 -42.40 -37.34
CA GLN A 83 -22.43 -43.78 -37.47
C GLN A 83 -23.09 -44.29 -36.18
N ALA A 84 -22.47 -44.05 -35.02
CA ALA A 84 -23.00 -44.41 -33.70
C ALA A 84 -24.32 -43.71 -33.34
N ARG A 85 -24.63 -42.54 -33.93
CA ARG A 85 -25.88 -41.81 -33.70
C ARG A 85 -26.95 -42.09 -34.75
N SER A 86 -26.56 -42.45 -35.98
CA SER A 86 -27.46 -42.85 -37.06
C SER A 86 -27.93 -44.30 -36.96
N GLY A 87 -27.17 -45.20 -36.31
CA GLY A 87 -27.52 -46.62 -36.19
C GLY A 87 -27.58 -47.36 -37.53
N SER A 88 -26.82 -46.88 -38.53
CA SER A 88 -26.75 -47.44 -39.88
C SER A 88 -25.40 -48.11 -40.12
N ASP A 89 -25.39 -49.24 -40.84
CA ASP A 89 -24.18 -49.96 -41.20
C ASP A 89 -23.30 -49.20 -42.22
N GLN A 90 -23.88 -48.21 -42.91
CA GLN A 90 -23.17 -47.43 -43.93
C GLN A 90 -22.36 -46.29 -43.30
N ARG A 91 -21.03 -46.47 -43.19
CA ARG A 91 -20.10 -45.46 -42.68
C ARG A 91 -20.07 -44.22 -43.59
N PRO A 92 -20.32 -43.00 -43.08
CA PRO A 92 -20.33 -41.80 -43.90
C PRO A 92 -18.91 -41.39 -44.33
N ALA A 93 -18.78 -40.89 -45.56
CA ALA A 93 -17.51 -40.43 -46.10
C ALA A 93 -17.29 -38.94 -45.77
N THR A 94 -16.67 -38.71 -44.62
CA THR A 94 -16.30 -37.40 -44.09
C THR A 94 -14.92 -36.95 -44.60
N THR A 95 -14.79 -35.70 -45.03
CA THR A 95 -13.49 -35.03 -45.17
C THR A 95 -13.48 -33.70 -44.42
N VAL A 96 -12.29 -33.31 -43.96
CA VAL A 96 -12.04 -32.10 -43.18
C VAL A 96 -10.82 -31.42 -43.81
N GLN A 97 -10.86 -30.10 -44.01
CA GLN A 97 -9.75 -29.32 -44.54
C GLN A 97 -9.58 -28.02 -43.72
N ARG A 98 -8.36 -27.72 -43.25
CA ARG A 98 -8.04 -26.47 -42.56
C ARG A 98 -7.99 -25.31 -43.55
N ARG A 99 -8.93 -24.37 -43.44
CA ARG A 99 -8.89 -23.09 -44.16
C ARG A 99 -7.84 -22.18 -43.55
N THR A 100 -6.69 -22.08 -44.21
CA THR A 100 -5.69 -21.05 -43.92
C THR A 100 -6.24 -19.67 -44.31
N PRO A 101 -6.40 -18.70 -43.39
CA PRO A 101 -6.83 -17.34 -43.74
C PRO A 101 -5.78 -16.64 -44.60
N ALA A 102 -6.22 -15.91 -45.64
CA ALA A 102 -5.32 -15.11 -46.46
C ALA A 102 -4.60 -14.04 -45.61
N PRO A 103 -3.26 -13.88 -45.72
CA PRO A 103 -2.50 -13.06 -44.79
C PRO A 103 -2.80 -11.56 -44.98
N ARG A 104 -3.28 -10.91 -43.92
CA ARG A 104 -3.28 -9.44 -43.85
C ARG A 104 -1.85 -8.95 -43.70
N VAL A 105 -1.45 -7.97 -44.52
CA VAL A 105 -0.10 -7.41 -44.54
C VAL A 105 0.24 -6.74 -43.20
N PRO A 106 1.30 -7.16 -42.49
CA PRO A 106 1.78 -6.45 -41.31
C PRO A 106 2.73 -5.32 -41.70
N SER A 107 2.40 -4.09 -41.35
CA SER A 107 3.32 -2.95 -41.53
C SER A 107 4.55 -3.07 -40.62
N SER A 108 5.73 -3.06 -41.23
CA SER A 108 7.01 -2.70 -40.62
C SER A 108 6.95 -1.30 -39.97
N ARG A 109 7.76 -0.91 -38.98
CA ARG A 109 8.86 -1.57 -38.22
C ARG A 109 9.20 -0.66 -37.03
N VAL A 110 9.50 -1.21 -35.85
CA VAL A 110 10.38 -0.54 -34.85
C VAL A 110 11.26 -1.58 -34.14
N THR A 111 12.54 -1.66 -34.54
CA THR A 111 13.71 -1.91 -33.66
C THR A 111 15.00 -1.89 -34.49
N THR A 112 16.06 -1.40 -33.87
CA THR A 112 17.49 -1.57 -34.21
C THR A 112 18.23 -1.65 -32.86
N PRO A 113 19.35 -2.41 -32.74
CA PRO A 113 20.66 -1.89 -33.18
C PRO A 113 21.68 -2.94 -33.68
N ALA A 114 22.55 -2.55 -34.63
CA ALA A 114 23.87 -3.17 -34.84
C ALA A 114 24.81 -2.27 -35.70
N GLU A 115 25.91 -1.81 -35.08
CA GLU A 115 27.22 -1.42 -35.66
C GLU A 115 27.33 -0.43 -36.88
N ARG A 116 28.58 -0.23 -37.34
CA ARG A 116 29.12 0.82 -38.25
C ARG A 116 30.16 0.16 -39.21
N PRO A 117 30.87 0.81 -40.18
CA PRO A 117 31.24 2.24 -40.30
C PRO A 117 30.97 2.83 -41.74
N PRO A 118 31.81 3.65 -42.44
CA PRO A 118 31.36 4.85 -43.22
C PRO A 118 31.72 4.71 -44.76
N PRO A 119 31.76 5.74 -45.66
CA PRO A 119 31.79 7.20 -45.44
C PRO A 119 31.04 8.08 -46.49
N ALA A 120 31.54 9.32 -46.65
CA ALA A 120 31.18 10.40 -47.58
C ALA A 120 30.07 11.35 -47.09
N ALA A 121 30.26 12.65 -47.38
CA ALA A 121 29.45 13.75 -46.90
C ALA A 121 28.86 14.58 -48.05
N GLN A 122 27.72 15.23 -47.80
CA GLN A 122 27.37 16.47 -48.49
C GLN A 122 26.32 17.31 -47.74
N LEU A 123 26.58 18.62 -47.74
CA LEU A 123 25.64 19.74 -47.75
C LEU A 123 24.43 19.73 -46.79
N ARG A 124 24.52 20.57 -45.76
CA ARG A 124 23.35 21.09 -45.04
C ARG A 124 22.65 22.16 -45.88
N ILE A 125 21.35 22.01 -46.12
CA ILE A 125 20.42 23.14 -46.33
C ILE A 125 19.47 23.14 -45.13
N ALA A 126 19.22 24.31 -44.56
CA ALA A 126 18.64 24.44 -43.22
C ALA A 126 17.16 24.82 -43.24
N GLU A 127 16.26 23.87 -43.51
CA GLU A 127 14.82 24.07 -43.26
C GLU A 127 14.05 22.80 -42.80
N PRO A 128 14.26 22.31 -41.56
CA PRO A 128 13.64 21.06 -41.07
C PRO A 128 12.63 21.25 -39.93
N ALA A 129 12.20 22.49 -39.64
CA ALA A 129 11.39 22.82 -38.46
C ALA A 129 9.88 22.91 -38.79
N ALA A 130 9.49 23.82 -39.70
CA ALA A 130 8.09 24.06 -40.05
C ALA A 130 7.42 22.82 -40.67
N THR A 131 8.13 22.09 -41.52
CA THR A 131 7.66 20.85 -42.16
C THR A 131 7.31 19.76 -41.14
N LYS A 132 8.08 19.63 -40.05
CA LYS A 132 7.76 18.68 -38.98
C LYS A 132 6.52 19.09 -38.18
N GLN A 133 6.35 20.40 -37.94
CA GLN A 133 5.17 20.90 -37.22
C GLN A 133 3.88 20.66 -38.03
N LEU A 134 3.92 20.89 -39.34
CA LEU A 134 2.82 20.54 -40.25
C LEU A 134 2.52 19.03 -40.22
N GLN A 135 3.53 18.17 -40.37
CA GLN A 135 3.34 16.71 -40.30
C GLN A 135 2.78 16.24 -38.95
N THR A 136 3.18 16.85 -37.83
CA THR A 136 2.55 16.54 -36.54
C THR A 136 1.08 16.96 -36.49
N LEU A 137 0.73 18.14 -37.02
CA LEU A 137 -0.65 18.61 -37.08
C LEU A 137 -1.53 17.74 -37.99
N GLU A 138 -1.03 17.32 -39.15
CA GLU A 138 -1.70 16.37 -40.04
C GLU A 138 -1.92 15.00 -39.38
N SER A 139 -0.93 14.52 -38.59
CA SER A 139 -1.06 13.26 -37.85
C SER A 139 -2.10 13.33 -36.72
N GLU A 140 -2.19 14.46 -36.02
CA GLU A 140 -3.21 14.67 -34.99
C GLU A 140 -4.61 14.93 -35.59
N GLN A 141 -4.71 15.65 -36.71
CA GLN A 141 -5.96 15.75 -37.46
C GLN A 141 -6.45 14.38 -37.96
N SER A 142 -5.53 13.54 -38.45
CA SER A 142 -5.85 12.16 -38.84
C SER A 142 -6.33 11.32 -37.66
N ARG A 143 -5.70 11.45 -36.48
CA ARG A 143 -6.15 10.80 -35.24
C ARG A 143 -7.54 11.28 -34.81
N VAL A 144 -7.79 12.59 -34.81
CA VAL A 144 -9.10 13.16 -34.50
C VAL A 144 -10.17 12.67 -35.49
N GLN A 145 -9.85 12.58 -36.78
CA GLN A 145 -10.78 12.08 -37.80
C GLN A 145 -11.13 10.59 -37.59
N VAL A 146 -10.15 9.75 -37.22
CA VAL A 146 -10.41 8.34 -36.86
C VAL A 146 -11.28 8.24 -35.60
N LEU A 147 -10.98 8.99 -34.55
CA LEU A 147 -11.79 9.03 -33.33
C LEU A 147 -13.22 9.53 -33.58
N LEU A 148 -13.42 10.42 -34.56
CA LEU A 148 -14.75 10.87 -34.99
C LEU A 148 -15.50 9.78 -35.78
N SER A 149 -14.83 9.00 -36.64
CA SER A 149 -15.45 7.84 -37.29
C SER A 149 -15.80 6.72 -36.31
N ASP A 150 -14.94 6.46 -35.33
CA ASP A 150 -15.18 5.45 -34.28
C ASP A 150 -16.35 5.87 -33.37
N LEU A 151 -16.43 7.17 -33.02
CA LEU A 151 -17.57 7.74 -32.30
C LEU A 151 -18.88 7.64 -33.11
N ALA A 152 -18.82 7.82 -34.43
CA ALA A 152 -19.97 7.67 -35.32
C ALA A 152 -20.43 6.21 -35.41
N ALA A 153 -19.49 5.25 -35.55
CA ALA A 153 -19.77 3.83 -35.54
C ALA A 153 -20.41 3.39 -34.21
N ALA A 154 -19.82 3.77 -33.07
CA ALA A 154 -20.34 3.46 -31.74
C ALA A 154 -21.75 4.06 -31.50
N ARG A 155 -22.07 5.22 -32.08
CA ARG A 155 -23.42 5.80 -32.06
C ARG A 155 -24.43 4.98 -32.88
N MET A 156 -24.01 4.49 -34.05
CA MET A 156 -24.85 3.64 -34.91
C MET A 156 -25.12 2.27 -34.27
N GLU A 157 -24.10 1.64 -33.68
CA GLU A 157 -24.26 0.41 -32.91
C GLU A 157 -25.17 0.62 -31.68
N LEU A 158 -25.04 1.76 -30.99
CA LEU A 158 -25.88 2.09 -29.85
C LEU A 158 -27.36 2.29 -30.25
N GLU A 159 -27.69 2.94 -31.37
CA GLU A 159 -29.08 3.00 -31.84
C GLU A 159 -29.58 1.65 -32.39
N LYS A 160 -28.72 0.84 -33.01
CA LYS A 160 -29.08 -0.54 -33.38
C LYS A 160 -29.47 -1.37 -32.14
N ALA A 161 -28.63 -1.37 -31.11
CA ALA A 161 -28.89 -2.04 -29.84
C ALA A 161 -30.14 -1.47 -29.11
N ARG A 162 -30.40 -0.16 -29.21
CA ARG A 162 -31.65 0.46 -28.72
C ARG A 162 -32.86 0.01 -29.55
N GLY A 163 -32.73 -0.15 -30.86
CA GLY A 163 -33.76 -0.72 -31.74
C GLY A 163 -34.10 -2.16 -31.37
N GLU A 164 -33.08 -3.01 -31.23
CA GLU A 164 -33.22 -4.41 -30.79
C GLU A 164 -33.84 -4.50 -29.39
N ALA A 165 -33.42 -3.65 -28.44
CA ALA A 165 -34.03 -3.57 -27.11
C ALA A 165 -35.49 -3.07 -27.12
N ARG A 166 -35.89 -2.20 -28.07
CA ARG A 166 -37.29 -1.80 -28.28
C ARG A 166 -38.10 -2.97 -28.85
N ALA A 167 -37.59 -3.67 -29.86
CA ALA A 167 -38.23 -4.82 -30.49
C ALA A 167 -38.40 -6.00 -29.50
N ALA A 168 -37.38 -6.32 -28.71
CA ALA A 168 -37.45 -7.35 -27.67
C ALA A 168 -38.51 -7.03 -26.60
N ARG A 169 -38.65 -5.75 -26.21
CA ARG A 169 -39.71 -5.29 -25.28
C ARG A 169 -41.10 -5.36 -25.89
N GLN A 170 -41.26 -5.15 -27.19
CA GLN A 170 -42.53 -5.36 -27.91
C GLN A 170 -42.87 -6.85 -27.97
N ALA A 171 -41.94 -7.70 -28.43
CA ALA A 171 -42.12 -9.15 -28.50
C ALA A 171 -42.48 -9.77 -27.13
N ALA A 172 -41.88 -9.29 -26.04
CA ALA A 172 -42.21 -9.71 -24.68
C ALA A 172 -43.62 -9.26 -24.23
N ARG A 173 -44.06 -8.05 -24.59
CA ARG A 173 -45.44 -7.57 -24.36
C ARG A 173 -46.44 -8.42 -25.14
N ASP A 174 -46.17 -8.69 -26.41
CA ASP A 174 -47.06 -9.48 -27.26
C ASP A 174 -47.11 -10.95 -26.81
N ALA A 175 -46.00 -11.51 -26.35
CA ALA A 175 -45.96 -12.83 -25.72
C ALA A 175 -46.81 -12.87 -24.44
N SER A 176 -46.74 -11.84 -23.59
CA SER A 176 -47.60 -11.71 -22.41
C SER A 176 -49.07 -11.57 -22.77
N ILE A 177 -49.42 -10.81 -23.81
CA ILE A 177 -50.80 -10.69 -24.32
C ILE A 177 -51.30 -12.04 -24.87
N ARG A 178 -50.48 -12.77 -25.63
CA ARG A 178 -50.81 -14.13 -26.11
C ARG A 178 -51.01 -15.11 -24.96
N HIS A 179 -50.13 -15.10 -23.95
CA HIS A 179 -50.26 -15.95 -22.78
C HIS A 179 -51.54 -15.66 -21.97
N ASN A 180 -51.84 -14.38 -21.70
CA ASN A 180 -53.07 -13.99 -21.02
C ASN A 180 -54.33 -14.37 -21.81
N ARG A 181 -54.30 -14.30 -23.15
CA ARG A 181 -55.39 -14.79 -24.02
C ARG A 181 -55.55 -16.32 -23.95
N SER A 182 -54.45 -17.09 -23.92
CA SER A 182 -54.50 -18.55 -23.70
C SER A 182 -55.11 -18.88 -22.34
N LEU A 183 -54.63 -18.24 -21.28
CA LEU A 183 -55.13 -18.41 -19.91
C LEU A 183 -56.63 -18.06 -19.78
N ALA A 184 -57.10 -17.03 -20.50
CA ALA A 184 -58.52 -16.69 -20.56
C ALA A 184 -59.34 -17.76 -21.30
N ALA A 185 -58.87 -18.26 -22.43
CA ALA A 185 -59.53 -19.34 -23.17
C ALA A 185 -59.53 -20.68 -22.39
N GLU A 186 -58.47 -20.99 -21.65
CA GLU A 186 -58.39 -22.13 -20.75
C GLU A 186 -59.36 -22.00 -19.57
N ARG A 187 -59.50 -20.80 -18.97
CA ARG A 187 -60.52 -20.52 -17.96
C ARG A 187 -61.95 -20.67 -18.50
N GLN A 188 -62.21 -20.24 -19.73
CA GLN A 188 -63.51 -20.45 -20.39
C GLN A 188 -63.79 -21.94 -20.63
N ARG A 189 -62.82 -22.71 -21.14
CA ARG A 189 -62.94 -24.18 -21.30
C ARG A 189 -63.14 -24.90 -19.97
N ALA A 190 -62.45 -24.47 -18.91
CA ALA A 190 -62.67 -25.01 -17.57
C ALA A 190 -64.10 -24.74 -17.08
N ALA A 191 -64.63 -23.53 -17.32
CA ALA A 191 -66.00 -23.19 -16.99
C ALA A 191 -67.02 -24.05 -17.75
N THR A 192 -66.89 -24.23 -19.08
CA THR A 192 -67.80 -25.09 -19.85
C THR A 192 -67.74 -26.54 -19.37
N VAL A 193 -66.55 -27.10 -19.14
CA VAL A 193 -66.41 -28.46 -18.61
C VAL A 193 -67.02 -28.61 -17.21
N THR A 194 -66.96 -27.58 -16.34
CA THR A 194 -67.68 -27.62 -15.05
C THR A 194 -69.20 -27.52 -15.21
N GLN A 195 -69.70 -26.81 -16.22
CA GLN A 195 -71.13 -26.75 -16.54
C GLN A 195 -71.62 -28.08 -17.12
N GLU A 196 -70.89 -28.68 -18.05
CA GLU A 196 -71.14 -30.03 -18.59
C GLU A 196 -71.14 -31.10 -17.48
N LEU A 197 -70.17 -31.06 -16.56
CA LEU A 197 -70.12 -31.98 -15.42
C LEU A 197 -71.33 -31.83 -14.49
N ASN A 198 -71.82 -30.61 -14.28
CA ASN A 198 -72.99 -30.36 -13.45
C ASN A 198 -74.30 -30.72 -14.16
N ALA A 199 -74.40 -30.54 -15.48
CA ALA A 199 -75.51 -31.05 -16.29
C ALA A 199 -75.57 -32.59 -16.25
N ALA A 200 -74.45 -33.27 -16.53
CA ALA A 200 -74.37 -34.73 -16.48
C ALA A 200 -74.65 -35.31 -15.08
N ARG A 201 -74.42 -34.55 -14.00
CA ARG A 201 -74.86 -34.91 -12.64
C ARG A 201 -76.37 -34.78 -12.49
N ALA A 202 -76.98 -33.69 -12.95
CA ALA A 202 -78.43 -33.53 -12.93
C ALA A 202 -79.14 -34.62 -13.75
N ASP A 203 -78.61 -34.97 -14.91
CA ASP A 203 -79.10 -36.08 -15.74
C ASP A 203 -78.98 -37.43 -15.02
N LEU A 204 -77.88 -37.67 -14.30
CA LEU A 204 -77.70 -38.89 -13.51
C LEU A 204 -78.74 -39.00 -12.38
N GLU A 205 -78.97 -37.93 -11.62
CA GLU A 205 -80.00 -37.92 -10.57
C GLU A 205 -81.41 -38.07 -11.17
N ALA A 206 -81.68 -37.44 -12.31
CA ALA A 206 -82.95 -37.62 -13.05
C ALA A 206 -83.14 -39.06 -13.55
N MET A 207 -82.07 -39.76 -13.96
CA MET A 207 -82.13 -41.18 -14.31
C MET A 207 -82.38 -42.07 -13.07
N LYS A 208 -81.79 -41.76 -11.90
CA LYS A 208 -82.09 -42.50 -10.66
C LYS A 208 -83.57 -42.39 -10.28
N VAL A 209 -84.13 -41.17 -10.28
CA VAL A 209 -85.55 -40.94 -9.95
C VAL A 209 -86.48 -41.69 -10.92
N ARG A 210 -86.12 -41.80 -12.21
CA ARG A 210 -86.86 -42.64 -13.18
C ARG A 210 -86.75 -44.13 -12.84
N LEU A 211 -85.56 -44.64 -12.56
CA LEU A 211 -85.35 -46.05 -12.17
C LEU A 211 -86.07 -46.41 -10.86
N GLU A 212 -86.11 -45.50 -9.89
CA GLU A 212 -86.88 -45.66 -8.65
C GLU A 212 -88.39 -45.66 -8.92
N HIS A 213 -88.88 -44.80 -9.81
CA HIS A 213 -90.28 -44.79 -10.24
C HIS A 213 -90.68 -46.06 -11.00
N GLU A 214 -89.84 -46.53 -11.94
CA GLU A 214 -90.02 -47.78 -12.67
C GLU A 214 -90.00 -49.00 -11.73
N ALA A 215 -89.08 -49.03 -10.75
CA ALA A 215 -89.01 -50.09 -9.74
C ALA A 215 -90.21 -50.10 -8.78
N ASN A 216 -90.77 -48.93 -8.46
CA ASN A 216 -92.01 -48.84 -7.67
C ASN A 216 -93.22 -49.28 -8.48
N ALA A 217 -93.36 -48.80 -9.73
CA ALA A 217 -94.43 -49.26 -10.62
C ALA A 217 -94.38 -50.78 -10.86
N ALA A 218 -93.19 -51.39 -10.93
CA ALA A 218 -93.05 -52.85 -11.02
C ALA A 218 -93.60 -53.57 -9.79
N ARG A 219 -93.33 -53.06 -8.57
CA ARG A 219 -93.91 -53.60 -7.32
C ARG A 219 -95.42 -53.44 -7.27
N ASP A 220 -95.93 -52.30 -7.71
CA ASP A 220 -97.37 -52.04 -7.81
C ASP A 220 -98.03 -53.07 -8.76
N TRP A 221 -97.41 -53.36 -9.91
CA TRP A 221 -97.86 -54.43 -10.82
C TRP A 221 -97.78 -55.83 -10.19
N GLU A 222 -96.75 -56.15 -9.42
CA GLU A 222 -96.65 -57.44 -8.70
C GLU A 222 -97.79 -57.61 -7.68
N THR A 223 -98.13 -56.57 -6.91
CA THR A 223 -99.27 -56.61 -5.97
C THR A 223 -100.62 -56.67 -6.69
N ALA A 224 -100.76 -56.00 -7.84
CA ALA A 224 -101.94 -56.11 -8.69
C ALA A 224 -102.10 -57.52 -9.28
N VAL A 225 -101.01 -58.19 -9.65
CA VAL A 225 -101.04 -59.60 -10.09
C VAL A 225 -101.43 -60.53 -8.94
N ALA A 226 -100.88 -60.33 -7.73
CA ALA A 226 -101.18 -61.13 -6.56
C ALA A 226 -102.69 -61.09 -6.19
N THR A 227 -103.27 -59.89 -6.10
CA THR A 227 -104.71 -59.72 -5.81
C THR A 227 -105.61 -60.29 -6.92
N VAL A 228 -105.18 -60.21 -8.19
CA VAL A 228 -105.88 -60.87 -9.31
C VAL A 228 -105.78 -62.40 -9.23
N THR A 229 -104.68 -62.98 -8.74
CA THR A 229 -104.59 -64.43 -8.50
C THR A 229 -105.47 -64.90 -7.34
N GLU A 230 -105.51 -64.17 -6.23
CA GLU A 230 -106.43 -64.45 -5.10
C GLU A 230 -107.90 -64.41 -5.55
N ALA A 231 -108.29 -63.37 -6.29
CA ALA A 231 -109.64 -63.26 -6.86
C ALA A 231 -109.98 -64.41 -7.81
N ARG A 232 -109.01 -64.90 -8.60
CA ARG A 232 -109.21 -66.07 -9.47
C ARG A 232 -109.41 -67.36 -8.68
N GLU A 233 -108.68 -67.55 -7.58
CA GLU A 233 -108.90 -68.71 -6.70
C GLU A 233 -110.29 -68.71 -6.05
N LEU A 234 -110.77 -67.56 -5.57
CA LEU A 234 -112.12 -67.44 -5.03
C LEU A 234 -113.18 -67.83 -6.07
N VAL A 235 -113.07 -67.30 -7.29
CA VAL A 235 -113.99 -67.65 -8.39
C VAL A 235 -113.85 -69.13 -8.81
N ALA A 236 -112.67 -69.74 -8.70
CA ALA A 236 -112.49 -71.17 -8.96
C ALA A 236 -113.21 -72.03 -7.89
N ARG A 237 -113.07 -71.68 -6.61
CA ARG A 237 -113.75 -72.35 -5.49
C ARG A 237 -115.28 -72.25 -5.62
N ASP A 238 -115.80 -71.12 -6.07
CA ASP A 238 -117.25 -70.95 -6.31
C ASP A 238 -117.76 -71.66 -7.57
N ARG A 239 -116.91 -71.93 -8.57
CA ARG A 239 -117.27 -72.81 -9.69
C ARG A 239 -117.33 -74.28 -9.29
N ALA A 240 -116.42 -74.75 -8.43
CA ALA A 240 -116.44 -76.13 -7.93
C ALA A 240 -117.77 -76.46 -7.22
N LYS A 241 -118.19 -75.60 -6.27
CA LYS A 241 -119.49 -75.72 -5.57
C LYS A 241 -120.70 -75.77 -6.53
N ARG A 242 -120.63 -75.08 -7.67
CA ARG A 242 -121.72 -75.10 -8.67
C ARG A 242 -121.76 -76.40 -9.46
N ALA A 243 -120.61 -76.98 -9.79
CA ALA A 243 -120.53 -78.28 -10.47
C ALA A 243 -121.12 -79.41 -9.61
N GLU A 244 -120.82 -79.40 -8.30
CA GLU A 244 -121.42 -80.33 -7.32
C GLU A 244 -122.95 -80.23 -7.28
N LEU A 245 -123.51 -79.01 -7.37
CA LEU A 245 -124.96 -78.80 -7.43
C LEU A 245 -125.57 -79.26 -8.78
N GLU A 246 -124.87 -79.09 -9.90
CA GLU A 246 -125.34 -79.57 -11.22
C GLU A 246 -125.35 -81.10 -11.32
N GLU A 247 -124.38 -81.81 -10.74
CA GLU A 247 -124.36 -83.27 -10.71
C GLU A 247 -125.58 -83.84 -9.96
N ASN A 248 -125.92 -83.25 -8.80
CA ASN A 248 -127.10 -83.61 -8.01
C ASN A 248 -128.45 -83.38 -8.74
N LEU A 249 -128.49 -82.50 -9.75
CA LEU A 249 -129.67 -82.31 -10.61
C LEU A 249 -129.74 -83.36 -11.74
N LEU A 250 -128.60 -83.89 -12.18
CA LEU A 250 -128.52 -84.92 -13.22
C LEU A 250 -128.85 -86.33 -12.72
N THR A 251 -128.68 -86.60 -11.42
CA THR A 251 -129.12 -87.87 -10.80
C THR A 251 -130.65 -87.93 -10.71
N ALA A 252 -131.28 -86.94 -10.06
CA ALA A 252 -132.73 -86.85 -9.92
C ALA A 252 -133.50 -86.90 -11.26
N ARG A 253 -132.89 -86.39 -12.34
CA ARG A 253 -133.52 -86.40 -13.67
C ARG A 253 -133.61 -87.81 -14.30
N LYS A 254 -132.69 -88.73 -13.96
CA LYS A 254 -132.67 -90.11 -14.48
C LYS A 254 -133.81 -90.96 -13.91
N GLU A 255 -134.24 -90.66 -12.68
CA GLU A 255 -135.34 -91.37 -12.00
C GLU A 255 -136.69 -91.09 -12.70
N VAL A 256 -136.87 -89.87 -13.22
CA VAL A 256 -138.09 -89.47 -13.97
C VAL A 256 -138.21 -90.22 -15.30
N ASP A 257 -137.11 -90.40 -16.04
CA ASP A 257 -137.14 -91.11 -17.33
C ASP A 257 -137.34 -92.63 -17.16
N ALA A 258 -136.98 -93.21 -16.00
CA ALA A 258 -137.27 -94.62 -15.68
C ALA A 258 -138.77 -94.92 -15.58
N ILE A 259 -139.58 -93.97 -15.09
CA ILE A 259 -141.05 -94.10 -14.99
C ILE A 259 -141.71 -94.12 -16.38
N LYS A 260 -141.08 -93.49 -17.37
CA LYS A 260 -141.65 -93.19 -18.68
C LYS A 260 -141.57 -94.35 -19.69
N THR A 261 -140.71 -95.32 -19.48
CA THR A 261 -140.39 -96.37 -20.47
C THR A 261 -141.26 -97.64 -20.38
N GLY A 262 -141.96 -97.87 -19.26
CA GLY A 262 -142.71 -99.11 -19.03
C GLY A 262 -144.03 -99.30 -19.80
N ALA A 263 -144.54 -98.27 -20.49
CA ALA A 263 -145.98 -98.19 -20.84
C ALA A 263 -146.37 -98.50 -22.30
N LEU A 264 -145.44 -98.84 -23.21
CA LEU A 264 -145.66 -98.70 -24.67
C LEU A 264 -145.34 -99.94 -25.55
N SER A 265 -145.04 -101.11 -24.98
CA SER A 265 -144.25 -102.15 -25.68
C SER A 265 -144.99 -103.36 -26.29
N ALA A 266 -146.33 -103.48 -26.20
CA ALA A 266 -147.03 -104.73 -26.56
C ALA A 266 -147.86 -104.72 -27.88
N GLY A 267 -148.61 -103.66 -28.17
CA GLY A 267 -149.80 -103.78 -29.04
C GLY A 267 -149.61 -103.79 -30.56
N ARG A 268 -148.54 -103.19 -31.11
CA ARG A 268 -148.38 -102.95 -32.57
C ARG A 268 -147.13 -103.60 -33.16
N GLN A 269 -146.90 -104.86 -32.79
CA GLN A 269 -145.62 -105.53 -33.04
C GLN A 269 -145.60 -106.58 -34.17
N ARG A 270 -146.70 -106.81 -34.91
CA ARG A 270 -146.74 -107.85 -35.97
C ARG A 270 -147.27 -107.42 -37.33
N GLU A 271 -148.42 -106.74 -37.43
CA GLU A 271 -148.91 -106.29 -38.75
C GLU A 271 -148.16 -105.07 -39.29
N ASP A 272 -147.70 -104.20 -38.39
CA ASP A 272 -146.74 -103.14 -38.72
C ASP A 272 -145.42 -103.71 -39.26
N ILE A 273 -145.01 -104.96 -39.00
CA ILE A 273 -143.70 -105.49 -39.45
C ILE A 273 -143.59 -105.42 -40.97
N LEU A 274 -144.52 -106.01 -41.72
CA LEU A 274 -144.36 -106.14 -43.18
C LEU A 274 -144.47 -104.78 -43.91
N ARG A 275 -145.16 -103.79 -43.33
CA ARG A 275 -145.10 -102.39 -43.79
C ARG A 275 -143.88 -101.63 -43.26
N ARG A 276 -143.37 -101.99 -42.08
CA ARG A 276 -142.09 -101.50 -41.56
C ARG A 276 -140.96 -101.96 -42.46
N ASP A 277 -140.93 -103.20 -42.94
CA ASP A 277 -139.83 -103.80 -43.69
C ASP A 277 -139.63 -103.17 -45.08
N LEU A 278 -140.70 -102.99 -45.86
CA LEU A 278 -140.59 -102.29 -47.16
C LEU A 278 -140.22 -100.81 -46.96
N ALA A 279 -140.72 -100.19 -45.89
CA ALA A 279 -140.32 -98.85 -45.50
C ALA A 279 -138.96 -98.83 -44.76
N ALA A 280 -138.43 -99.98 -44.32
CA ALA A 280 -137.13 -100.13 -43.70
C ALA A 280 -136.11 -100.13 -44.83
N ALA A 281 -136.22 -101.01 -45.82
CA ALA A 281 -135.36 -100.97 -47.02
C ALA A 281 -135.24 -99.57 -47.66
N ARG A 282 -136.30 -98.74 -47.61
CA ARG A 282 -136.23 -97.30 -47.98
C ARG A 282 -135.57 -96.42 -46.92
N ARG A 283 -135.95 -96.52 -45.64
CA ARG A 283 -135.27 -95.84 -44.53
C ARG A 283 -133.80 -96.23 -44.38
N ASP A 284 -133.40 -97.42 -44.80
CA ASP A 284 -132.05 -97.98 -44.73
C ASP A 284 -131.19 -97.46 -45.88
N LEU A 285 -131.79 -97.25 -47.06
CA LEU A 285 -131.15 -96.53 -48.17
C LEU A 285 -131.04 -95.03 -47.86
N ASP A 286 -132.04 -94.43 -47.22
CA ASP A 286 -131.95 -93.04 -46.72
C ASP A 286 -131.05 -92.92 -45.48
N ALA A 287 -130.92 -93.96 -44.65
CA ALA A 287 -130.03 -93.98 -43.49
C ALA A 287 -128.58 -94.28 -43.86
N THR A 288 -128.33 -95.07 -44.91
CA THR A 288 -126.97 -95.22 -45.47
C THR A 288 -126.54 -93.96 -46.23
N ARG A 289 -127.46 -93.26 -46.90
CA ARG A 289 -127.21 -91.90 -47.41
C ARG A 289 -126.90 -90.92 -46.29
N ARG A 290 -127.75 -90.84 -45.26
CA ARG A 290 -127.48 -89.99 -44.07
C ARG A 290 -126.21 -90.39 -43.35
N ALA A 291 -125.90 -91.68 -43.21
CA ALA A 291 -124.65 -92.14 -42.63
C ALA A 291 -123.44 -91.79 -43.50
N ALA A 292 -123.57 -91.75 -44.83
CA ALA A 292 -122.52 -91.25 -45.73
C ALA A 292 -122.37 -89.72 -45.66
N ASP A 293 -123.46 -88.97 -45.54
CA ASP A 293 -123.45 -87.52 -45.33
C ASP A 293 -122.91 -87.15 -43.94
N ASP A 294 -123.28 -87.90 -42.89
CA ASP A 294 -122.79 -87.77 -41.52
C ASP A 294 -121.33 -88.20 -41.40
N ALA A 295 -120.91 -89.30 -42.06
CA ALA A 295 -119.50 -89.67 -42.17
C ALA A 295 -118.72 -88.61 -42.97
N GLY A 296 -119.31 -88.04 -44.02
CA GLY A 296 -118.75 -86.90 -44.75
C GLY A 296 -118.64 -85.64 -43.87
N ALA A 297 -119.62 -85.37 -43.02
CA ALA A 297 -119.61 -84.27 -42.06
C ALA A 297 -118.60 -84.52 -40.92
N GLN A 298 -118.46 -85.75 -40.44
CA GLN A 298 -117.44 -86.17 -39.47
C GLN A 298 -116.04 -86.05 -40.09
N ALA A 299 -115.83 -86.52 -41.31
CA ALA A 299 -114.58 -86.37 -42.05
C ALA A 299 -114.22 -84.89 -42.27
N ARG A 300 -115.19 -84.04 -42.62
CA ARG A 300 -114.99 -82.59 -42.71
C ARG A 300 -114.68 -81.94 -41.36
N LYS A 301 -115.33 -82.38 -40.27
CA LYS A 301 -115.02 -81.92 -38.89
C LYS A 301 -113.62 -82.35 -38.46
N LEU A 302 -113.22 -83.59 -38.72
CA LEU A 302 -111.88 -84.11 -38.46
C LEU A 302 -110.83 -83.34 -39.29
N ALA A 303 -111.06 -83.14 -40.58
CA ALA A 303 -110.18 -82.34 -41.44
C ALA A 303 -110.06 -80.89 -40.97
N ALA A 304 -111.16 -80.27 -40.51
CA ALA A 304 -111.15 -78.94 -39.92
C ALA A 304 -110.35 -78.88 -38.61
N MET A 305 -110.53 -79.86 -37.70
CA MET A 305 -109.76 -79.95 -36.46
C MET A 305 -108.26 -80.17 -36.72
N VAL A 306 -107.90 -81.03 -37.68
CA VAL A 306 -106.51 -81.25 -38.11
C VAL A 306 -105.93 -79.99 -38.77
N ALA A 307 -106.72 -79.25 -39.54
CA ALA A 307 -106.29 -77.98 -40.13
C ALA A 307 -106.06 -76.89 -39.06
N GLU A 308 -106.92 -76.79 -38.04
CA GLU A 308 -106.72 -75.88 -36.91
C GLU A 308 -105.55 -76.29 -36.01
N GLN A 309 -105.34 -77.59 -35.76
CA GLN A 309 -104.13 -78.09 -35.09
C GLN A 309 -102.85 -77.74 -35.89
N GLY A 310 -102.88 -77.91 -37.21
CA GLY A 310 -101.79 -77.48 -38.09
C GLY A 310 -101.53 -75.97 -38.02
N ARG A 311 -102.59 -75.15 -38.03
CA ARG A 311 -102.50 -73.69 -37.84
C ARG A 311 -101.95 -73.31 -36.46
N ALA A 312 -102.35 -74.00 -35.39
CA ALA A 312 -101.84 -73.78 -34.05
C ALA A 312 -100.33 -74.07 -33.98
N LEU A 313 -99.89 -75.25 -34.44
CA LEU A 313 -98.47 -75.63 -34.46
C LEU A 313 -97.61 -74.71 -35.33
N ILE A 314 -98.13 -74.22 -36.46
CA ILE A 314 -97.44 -73.21 -37.29
C ILE A 314 -97.31 -71.88 -36.54
N ASN A 315 -98.34 -71.46 -35.80
CA ASN A 315 -98.30 -70.23 -35.00
C ASN A 315 -97.36 -70.35 -33.78
N GLU A 316 -97.32 -71.51 -33.10
CA GLU A 316 -96.38 -71.79 -32.02
C GLU A 316 -94.93 -71.80 -32.52
N ARG A 317 -94.67 -72.50 -33.62
CA ARG A 317 -93.36 -72.48 -34.29
C ARG A 317 -92.96 -71.05 -34.68
N ARG A 318 -93.87 -70.25 -35.24
CA ARG A 318 -93.60 -68.85 -35.61
C ARG A 318 -93.30 -67.97 -34.38
N ARG A 319 -93.92 -68.23 -33.23
CA ARG A 319 -93.59 -67.58 -31.95
C ARG A 319 -92.20 -68.00 -31.44
N ALA A 320 -91.89 -69.28 -31.46
CA ALA A 320 -90.56 -69.80 -31.09
C ALA A 320 -89.44 -69.25 -31.99
N GLU A 321 -89.68 -69.18 -33.31
CA GLU A 321 -88.76 -68.53 -34.25
C GLU A 321 -88.64 -67.02 -34.03
N GLY A 322 -89.65 -66.36 -33.47
CA GLY A 322 -89.58 -64.98 -32.99
C GLY A 322 -88.63 -64.86 -31.79
N PHE A 323 -88.93 -65.57 -30.70
CA PHE A 323 -88.10 -65.58 -29.49
C PHE A 323 -86.63 -65.96 -29.77
N ALA A 324 -86.37 -66.87 -30.71
CA ALA A 324 -85.00 -67.20 -31.12
C ALA A 324 -84.26 -66.03 -31.78
N ARG A 325 -84.95 -65.19 -32.56
CA ARG A 325 -84.39 -63.95 -33.15
C ARG A 325 -84.16 -62.91 -32.06
N ASP A 326 -85.12 -62.73 -31.16
CA ASP A 326 -85.02 -61.76 -30.07
C ASP A 326 -83.87 -62.10 -29.11
N LEU A 327 -83.71 -63.38 -28.73
CA LEU A 327 -82.56 -63.87 -27.96
C LEU A 327 -81.23 -63.64 -28.69
N THR A 328 -81.21 -63.75 -30.02
CA THR A 328 -80.01 -63.46 -30.84
C THR A 328 -79.69 -61.96 -30.88
N ILE A 329 -80.70 -61.10 -30.93
CA ILE A 329 -80.56 -59.64 -30.86
C ILE A 329 -80.05 -59.22 -29.47
N MET A 330 -80.66 -59.74 -28.40
CA MET A 330 -80.28 -59.44 -27.02
C MET A 330 -78.85 -59.89 -26.71
N ARG A 331 -78.42 -61.08 -27.15
CA ARG A 331 -77.02 -61.52 -27.03
C ARG A 331 -76.04 -60.55 -27.71
N ARG A 332 -76.36 -60.08 -28.93
CA ARG A 332 -75.54 -59.11 -29.65
C ARG A 332 -75.50 -57.74 -28.97
N GLU A 333 -76.58 -57.29 -28.33
CA GLU A 333 -76.54 -56.01 -27.61
C GLU A 333 -75.83 -56.12 -26.26
N ILE A 334 -75.89 -57.27 -25.57
CA ILE A 334 -75.02 -57.56 -24.41
C ILE A 334 -73.55 -57.51 -24.83
N GLU A 335 -73.16 -58.22 -25.89
CA GLU A 335 -71.79 -58.21 -26.43
C GLU A 335 -71.33 -56.80 -26.85
N ARG A 336 -72.23 -55.98 -27.41
CA ARG A 336 -71.99 -54.55 -27.67
C ARG A 336 -71.80 -53.73 -26.40
N LEU A 337 -72.57 -54.00 -25.34
CA LEU A 337 -72.44 -53.30 -24.06
C LEU A 337 -71.16 -53.71 -23.31
N GLU A 338 -70.75 -54.97 -23.38
CA GLU A 338 -69.49 -55.48 -22.84
C GLU A 338 -68.28 -54.92 -23.60
N THR A 339 -68.33 -54.87 -24.94
CA THR A 339 -67.25 -54.26 -25.73
C THR A 339 -67.16 -52.74 -25.53
N LYS A 340 -68.30 -52.04 -25.40
CA LYS A 340 -68.37 -50.62 -24.98
C LYS A 340 -67.77 -50.41 -23.58
N SER A 341 -68.15 -51.22 -22.59
CA SER A 341 -67.69 -51.06 -21.20
C SER A 341 -66.19 -51.40 -21.05
N ALA A 342 -65.71 -52.47 -21.69
CA ALA A 342 -64.29 -52.78 -21.79
C ALA A 342 -63.50 -51.67 -22.51
N GLY A 343 -64.09 -51.04 -23.54
CA GLY A 343 -63.55 -49.83 -24.18
C GLY A 343 -63.40 -48.66 -23.21
N ALA A 344 -64.46 -48.36 -22.45
CA ALA A 344 -64.46 -47.29 -21.45
C ALA A 344 -63.45 -47.55 -20.31
N ILE A 345 -63.35 -48.81 -19.83
CA ILE A 345 -62.36 -49.23 -18.82
C ILE A 345 -60.94 -49.07 -19.36
N ARG A 346 -60.65 -49.53 -20.59
CA ARG A 346 -59.34 -49.33 -21.24
C ARG A 346 -59.00 -47.85 -21.41
N SER A 347 -59.95 -47.03 -21.85
CA SER A 347 -59.79 -45.57 -21.97
C SER A 347 -59.49 -44.91 -20.63
N LYS A 348 -60.27 -45.19 -19.58
CA LYS A 348 -60.04 -44.70 -18.22
C LYS A 348 -58.68 -45.13 -17.67
N ALA A 349 -58.26 -46.36 -17.93
CA ALA A 349 -56.94 -46.86 -17.54
C ALA A 349 -55.80 -46.22 -18.34
N ALA A 350 -56.00 -45.86 -19.61
CA ALA A 350 -55.03 -45.09 -20.40
C ALA A 350 -54.91 -43.64 -19.88
N ALA A 351 -56.04 -42.98 -19.62
CA ALA A 351 -56.08 -41.63 -19.05
C ALA A 351 -55.42 -41.55 -17.66
N LEU A 352 -55.61 -42.56 -16.80
CA LEU A 352 -54.92 -42.66 -15.51
C LEU A 352 -53.41 -42.88 -15.66
N ARG A 353 -52.95 -43.71 -16.61
CA ARG A 353 -51.51 -43.85 -16.91
C ARG A 353 -50.91 -42.54 -17.42
N ALA A 354 -51.58 -41.85 -18.35
CA ALA A 354 -51.15 -40.55 -18.86
C ALA A 354 -51.07 -39.49 -17.76
N ARG A 355 -52.07 -39.43 -16.87
CA ARG A 355 -52.04 -38.56 -15.67
C ARG A 355 -50.87 -38.89 -14.76
N ASN A 356 -50.62 -40.17 -14.48
CA ASN A 356 -49.53 -40.58 -13.59
C ASN A 356 -48.15 -40.27 -14.20
N ALA A 357 -47.98 -40.47 -15.52
CA ALA A 357 -46.77 -40.07 -16.24
C ALA A 357 -46.55 -38.55 -16.20
N ALA A 358 -47.61 -37.76 -16.42
CA ALA A 358 -47.54 -36.30 -16.32
C ALA A 358 -47.24 -35.79 -14.90
N VAL A 359 -47.72 -36.49 -13.86
CA VAL A 359 -47.38 -36.21 -12.46
C VAL A 359 -45.90 -36.55 -12.19
N ALA A 360 -45.39 -37.67 -12.71
CA ALA A 360 -43.98 -38.04 -12.59
C ALA A 360 -43.07 -37.00 -13.26
N SER A 361 -43.34 -36.63 -14.52
CA SER A 361 -42.56 -35.59 -15.21
C SER A 361 -42.64 -34.23 -14.53
N LEU A 362 -43.76 -33.91 -13.87
CA LEU A 362 -43.89 -32.70 -13.05
C LEU A 362 -43.05 -32.77 -11.77
N THR A 363 -42.93 -33.94 -11.12
CA THR A 363 -42.02 -34.10 -9.97
C THR A 363 -40.55 -34.04 -10.37
N ASP A 364 -40.19 -34.59 -11.54
CA ASP A 364 -38.82 -34.52 -12.06
C ASP A 364 -38.44 -33.09 -12.49
N ALA A 365 -39.36 -32.37 -13.15
CA ALA A 365 -39.18 -30.95 -13.49
C ALA A 365 -39.03 -30.06 -12.23
N LYS A 366 -39.79 -30.35 -11.16
CA LYS A 366 -39.60 -29.68 -9.86
C LYS A 366 -38.24 -30.00 -9.24
N ARG A 367 -37.81 -31.27 -9.29
CA ARG A 367 -36.51 -31.71 -8.79
C ARG A 367 -35.37 -30.98 -9.50
N ALA A 368 -35.43 -30.90 -10.84
CA ALA A 368 -34.47 -30.14 -11.65
C ALA A 368 -34.45 -28.64 -11.30
N LEU A 369 -35.63 -28.01 -11.11
CA LEU A 369 -35.72 -26.61 -10.68
C LEU A 369 -35.05 -26.37 -9.32
N ASP A 370 -35.26 -27.28 -8.35
CA ASP A 370 -34.64 -27.18 -7.02
C ASP A 370 -33.14 -27.53 -7.05
N GLU A 371 -32.68 -28.34 -8.00
CA GLU A 371 -31.25 -28.56 -8.28
C GLU A 371 -30.58 -27.27 -8.82
N GLU A 372 -31.20 -26.58 -9.77
CA GLU A 372 -30.70 -25.29 -10.26
C GLU A 372 -30.74 -24.20 -9.18
N ARG A 373 -31.77 -24.19 -8.32
CA ARG A 373 -31.81 -23.28 -7.16
C ARG A 373 -30.66 -23.53 -6.18
N ARG A 374 -30.28 -24.79 -5.94
CA ARG A 374 -29.10 -25.12 -5.11
C ARG A 374 -27.80 -24.66 -5.75
N LYS A 375 -27.66 -24.78 -7.07
CA LYS A 375 -26.50 -24.29 -7.83
C LYS A 375 -26.41 -22.76 -7.77
N LEU A 376 -27.51 -22.04 -8.03
CA LEU A 376 -27.59 -20.59 -7.87
C LEU A 376 -27.23 -20.17 -6.44
N GLY A 377 -27.81 -20.81 -5.43
CA GLY A 377 -27.47 -20.59 -4.03
C GLY A 377 -26.05 -21.03 -3.63
N ALA A 378 -25.29 -21.72 -4.49
CA ALA A 378 -23.85 -21.92 -4.35
C ALA A 378 -23.09 -20.75 -4.99
N TYR A 379 -23.38 -20.42 -6.25
CA TYR A 379 -22.76 -19.28 -6.94
C TYR A 379 -22.96 -17.94 -6.20
N GLU A 380 -24.10 -17.74 -5.52
CA GLU A 380 -24.32 -16.56 -4.65
C GLU A 380 -23.39 -16.53 -3.44
N ARG A 381 -23.11 -17.69 -2.83
CA ARG A 381 -22.13 -17.81 -1.73
C ARG A 381 -20.71 -17.59 -2.24
N ASP A 382 -20.35 -18.18 -3.37
CA ASP A 382 -19.02 -18.02 -3.98
C ASP A 382 -18.79 -16.56 -4.40
N LEU A 383 -19.82 -15.89 -4.94
CA LEU A 383 -19.80 -14.45 -5.24
C LEU A 383 -19.69 -13.59 -3.97
N ALA A 384 -20.33 -13.98 -2.87
CA ALA A 384 -20.18 -13.29 -1.59
C ALA A 384 -18.77 -13.44 -1.02
N VAL A 385 -18.17 -14.65 -1.09
CA VAL A 385 -16.78 -14.90 -0.70
C VAL A 385 -15.80 -14.13 -1.58
N ALA A 386 -16.02 -14.09 -2.91
CA ALA A 386 -15.20 -13.31 -3.84
C ALA A 386 -15.30 -11.79 -3.59
N ARG A 387 -16.47 -11.28 -3.20
CA ARG A 387 -16.64 -9.88 -2.77
C ARG A 387 -15.94 -9.59 -1.44
N GLN A 388 -15.98 -10.52 -0.49
CA GLN A 388 -15.27 -10.40 0.79
C GLN A 388 -13.75 -10.43 0.62
N SER A 389 -13.21 -11.33 -0.23
CA SER A 389 -11.77 -11.39 -0.50
C SER A 389 -11.28 -10.16 -1.27
N ALA A 390 -12.05 -9.67 -2.25
CA ALA A 390 -11.76 -8.40 -2.93
C ALA A 390 -11.77 -7.21 -1.96
N ALA A 391 -12.76 -7.12 -1.06
CA ALA A 391 -12.81 -6.08 -0.03
C ALA A 391 -11.63 -6.16 0.95
N ALA A 392 -11.21 -7.37 1.35
CA ALA A 392 -10.04 -7.58 2.19
C ALA A 392 -8.72 -7.20 1.49
N LEU A 393 -8.59 -7.45 0.19
CA LEU A 393 -7.45 -6.99 -0.62
C LEU A 393 -7.42 -5.46 -0.74
N VAL A 394 -8.57 -4.81 -0.97
CA VAL A 394 -8.66 -3.33 -0.98
C VAL A 394 -8.33 -2.73 0.39
N ALA A 395 -8.77 -3.34 1.49
CA ALA A 395 -8.42 -2.90 2.84
C ALA A 395 -6.91 -3.04 3.12
N ARG A 396 -6.29 -4.16 2.74
CA ARG A 396 -4.83 -4.35 2.82
C ARG A 396 -4.06 -3.35 1.96
N ALA A 397 -4.54 -3.06 0.75
CA ALA A 397 -3.91 -2.07 -0.14
C ALA A 397 -3.99 -0.64 0.43
N LYS A 398 -5.08 -0.28 1.12
CA LYS A 398 -5.19 1.00 1.84
C LYS A 398 -4.22 1.07 3.02
N LEU A 399 -4.19 0.06 3.88
CA LEU A 399 -3.25 -0.01 5.00
C LEU A 399 -1.78 0.07 4.52
N ALA A 400 -1.42 -0.66 3.46
CA ALA A 400 -0.10 -0.57 2.86
C ALA A 400 0.21 0.83 2.29
N ALA A 401 -0.77 1.52 1.70
CA ALA A 401 -0.59 2.90 1.23
C ALA A 401 -0.43 3.90 2.39
N GLU A 402 -1.16 3.70 3.49
CA GLU A 402 -1.05 4.48 4.73
C GLU A 402 0.30 4.24 5.44
N GLU A 403 0.77 3.00 5.49
CA GLU A 403 2.11 2.62 5.99
C GLU A 403 3.23 3.25 5.14
N GLN A 404 3.12 3.21 3.80
CA GLN A 404 4.09 3.85 2.91
C GLN A 404 4.07 5.38 3.05
N ALA A 405 2.90 5.99 3.18
CA ALA A 405 2.78 7.42 3.46
C ALA A 405 3.41 7.80 4.81
N ALA A 406 3.17 7.02 5.87
CA ALA A 406 3.79 7.21 7.17
C ALA A 406 5.32 7.02 7.11
N ALA A 407 5.82 6.04 6.35
CA ALA A 407 7.26 5.82 6.16
C ALA A 407 7.92 6.97 5.39
N VAL A 408 7.24 7.56 4.41
CA VAL A 408 7.71 8.78 3.71
C VAL A 408 7.75 9.98 4.67
N GLN A 409 6.71 10.20 5.47
CA GLN A 409 6.69 11.28 6.47
C GLN A 409 7.74 11.09 7.57
N ALA A 410 8.03 9.85 7.97
CA ALA A 410 9.11 9.54 8.90
C ALA A 410 10.49 9.85 8.29
N ARG A 411 10.70 9.57 6.99
CA ARG A 411 11.93 9.94 6.27
C ARG A 411 12.10 11.44 6.15
N THR A 412 11.09 12.19 5.70
CA THR A 412 11.19 13.66 5.58
C THR A 412 11.39 14.33 6.94
N ALA A 413 10.78 13.81 8.01
CA ALA A 413 11.04 14.27 9.37
C ALA A 413 12.46 13.97 9.84
N ALA A 414 13.01 12.79 9.53
CA ALA A 414 14.39 12.42 9.85
C ALA A 414 15.41 13.25 9.04
N GLU A 415 15.16 13.50 7.76
CA GLU A 415 15.96 14.39 6.90
C GLU A 415 15.94 15.83 7.42
N ALA A 416 14.77 16.36 7.78
CA ALA A 416 14.65 17.69 8.38
C ALA A 416 15.35 17.79 9.75
N ALA A 417 15.32 16.72 10.56
CA ALA A 417 16.10 16.65 11.80
C ALA A 417 17.61 16.61 11.53
N ALA A 418 18.06 15.79 10.57
CA ALA A 418 19.45 15.71 10.16
C ALA A 418 19.97 17.07 9.67
N MET A 419 19.23 17.77 8.80
CA MET A 419 19.56 19.12 8.33
C MET A 419 19.71 20.09 9.50
N ARG A 420 18.76 20.14 10.45
CA ARG A 420 18.86 20.99 11.66
C ARG A 420 20.07 20.66 12.52
N THR A 421 20.44 19.38 12.67
CA THR A 421 21.68 19.00 13.37
C THR A 421 22.94 19.41 12.59
N GLY A 422 22.90 19.35 11.26
CA GLY A 422 23.97 19.83 10.38
C GLY A 422 24.17 21.34 10.48
N GLU A 423 23.08 22.12 10.48
CA GLU A 423 23.05 23.57 10.70
C GLU A 423 23.57 23.94 12.09
N ALA A 424 23.10 23.28 13.15
CA ALA A 424 23.58 23.50 14.51
C ALA A 424 25.09 23.19 14.65
N LEU A 425 25.55 22.09 14.07
CA LEU A 425 26.98 21.73 14.04
C LEU A 425 27.81 22.66 13.13
N ALA A 426 27.22 23.27 12.10
CA ALA A 426 27.87 24.28 11.28
C ALA A 426 28.05 25.60 12.08
N LEU A 427 27.01 26.03 12.79
CA LEU A 427 27.05 27.19 13.68
C LEU A 427 28.04 27.01 14.84
N GLU A 428 28.08 25.85 15.50
CA GLU A 428 29.10 25.55 16.52
C GLU A 428 30.52 25.49 15.93
N ARG A 429 30.70 24.95 14.71
CA ARG A 429 31.99 25.02 14.01
C ARG A 429 32.37 26.46 13.64
N GLU A 430 31.41 27.33 13.33
CA GLU A 430 31.68 28.75 13.08
C GLU A 430 32.05 29.49 14.38
N LYS A 431 31.34 29.27 15.48
CA LYS A 431 31.72 29.76 16.82
C LYS A 431 33.13 29.29 17.21
N GLY A 432 33.44 28.02 16.99
CA GLY A 432 34.78 27.47 17.21
C GLY A 432 35.84 28.18 16.37
N ARG A 433 35.57 28.46 15.09
CA ARG A 433 36.46 29.23 14.21
C ARG A 433 36.60 30.70 14.62
N SER A 434 35.54 31.36 15.08
CA SER A 434 35.60 32.76 15.51
C SER A 434 36.32 32.91 16.87
N LEU A 435 36.11 31.97 17.79
CA LEU A 435 36.89 31.85 19.03
C LEU A 435 38.37 31.56 18.74
N ALA A 436 38.69 30.63 17.82
CA ALA A 436 40.07 30.36 17.41
C ALA A 436 40.76 31.62 16.85
N ARG A 437 40.13 32.33 15.89
CA ARG A 437 40.62 33.63 15.40
C ARG A 437 40.76 34.66 16.54
N GLY A 438 39.84 34.66 17.50
CA GLY A 438 39.92 35.47 18.70
C GLY A 438 41.19 35.21 19.50
N LEU A 439 41.46 33.93 19.79
CA LEU A 439 42.67 33.46 20.47
C LEU A 439 43.94 33.76 19.66
N ASP A 440 43.95 33.58 18.34
CA ASP A 440 45.07 33.92 17.46
C ASP A 440 45.39 35.43 17.54
N THR A 441 44.39 36.30 17.46
CA THR A 441 44.61 37.75 17.62
C THR A 441 44.98 38.14 19.05
N ALA A 442 44.58 37.37 20.07
CA ALA A 442 45.00 37.58 21.45
C ALA A 442 46.47 37.15 21.64
N ALA A 443 46.87 36.01 21.07
CA ALA A 443 48.25 35.51 21.07
C ALA A 443 49.19 36.45 20.30
N LEU A 444 48.76 36.99 19.15
CA LEU A 444 49.51 38.02 18.41
C LEU A 444 49.69 39.30 19.23
N ARG A 445 48.65 39.78 19.92
CA ARG A 445 48.76 40.95 20.82
C ARG A 445 49.66 40.68 22.03
N ALA A 446 49.55 39.50 22.65
CA ALA A 446 50.38 39.09 23.77
C ALA A 446 51.86 38.97 23.34
N ARG A 447 52.11 38.42 22.14
CA ARG A 447 53.43 38.37 21.53
C ARG A 447 53.97 39.77 21.24
N SER A 448 53.21 40.67 20.63
CA SER A 448 53.69 42.04 20.37
C SER A 448 53.94 42.83 21.68
N ALA A 449 53.16 42.57 22.73
CA ALA A 449 53.39 43.16 24.05
C ALA A 449 54.65 42.58 24.74
N ALA A 450 54.93 41.29 24.57
CA ALA A 450 56.17 40.66 25.02
C ALA A 450 57.40 41.13 24.21
N GLU A 451 57.26 41.31 22.89
CA GLU A 451 58.32 41.88 22.05
C GLU A 451 58.59 43.36 22.42
N ALA A 452 57.55 44.13 22.76
CA ALA A 452 57.71 45.48 23.31
C ALA A 452 58.41 45.50 24.68
N SER A 453 57.98 44.67 25.64
CA SER A 453 58.62 44.62 26.96
C SER A 453 60.06 44.08 26.91
N LEU A 454 60.40 43.23 25.93
CA LEU A 454 61.78 42.84 25.63
C LEU A 454 62.60 44.01 25.05
N VAL A 455 62.00 44.91 24.26
CA VAL A 455 62.67 46.14 23.80
C VAL A 455 62.91 47.10 24.97
N ASP A 456 61.94 47.29 25.86
CA ASP A 456 62.10 48.12 27.06
C ASP A 456 63.13 47.54 28.04
N ALA A 457 63.13 46.21 28.25
CA ALA A 457 64.15 45.54 29.06
C ALA A 457 65.56 45.67 28.44
N ARG A 458 65.69 45.55 27.12
CA ARG A 458 66.96 45.82 26.41
C ARG A 458 67.39 47.28 26.54
N ARG A 459 66.45 48.23 26.52
CA ARG A 459 66.73 49.65 26.74
C ARG A 459 67.24 49.90 28.15
N ALA A 460 66.55 49.39 29.18
CA ALA A 460 66.99 49.49 30.57
C ALA A 460 68.39 48.88 30.77
N LEU A 461 68.65 47.69 30.21
CA LEU A 461 69.96 47.05 30.28
C LEU A 461 71.06 47.86 29.57
N ASN A 462 70.75 48.53 28.46
CA ASN A 462 71.65 49.47 27.80
C ASN A 462 71.87 50.77 28.59
N GLU A 463 70.88 51.23 29.36
CA GLU A 463 71.01 52.37 30.27
C GLU A 463 71.87 52.00 31.50
N GLU A 464 71.74 50.78 32.05
CA GLU A 464 72.68 50.26 33.07
C GLU A 464 74.10 50.09 32.52
N ARG A 465 74.27 49.57 31.29
CA ARG A 465 75.59 49.52 30.62
C ARG A 465 76.22 50.90 30.46
N ARG A 466 75.43 51.94 30.21
CA ARG A 466 75.91 53.34 30.14
C ARG A 466 76.31 53.89 31.51
N LYS A 467 75.62 53.51 32.59
CA LYS A 467 76.00 53.84 33.98
C LYS A 467 77.28 53.12 34.39
N LEU A 468 77.40 51.83 34.12
CA LEU A 468 78.64 51.05 34.34
C LEU A 468 79.81 51.66 33.57
N GLY A 469 79.63 51.96 32.28
CA GLY A 469 80.62 52.68 31.47
C GLY A 469 80.82 54.16 31.87
N ALA A 470 80.12 54.69 32.87
CA ALA A 470 80.47 55.94 33.55
C ALA A 470 81.31 55.64 34.80
N TYR A 471 80.87 54.73 35.67
CA TYR A 471 81.62 54.28 36.83
C TYR A 471 83.02 53.72 36.50
N GLU A 472 83.19 53.06 35.34
CA GLU A 472 84.50 52.62 34.84
C GLU A 472 85.42 53.80 34.48
N ARG A 473 84.88 54.90 33.93
CA ARG A 473 85.63 56.13 33.66
C ARG A 473 85.96 56.87 34.95
N ASP A 474 85.01 56.96 35.89
CA ASP A 474 85.23 57.57 37.19
C ASP A 474 86.30 56.80 37.99
N LEU A 475 86.29 55.46 37.94
CA LEU A 475 87.33 54.60 38.51
C LEU A 475 88.68 54.77 37.81
N ALA A 476 88.72 54.97 36.50
CA ALA A 476 89.95 55.26 35.78
C ALA A 476 90.54 56.62 36.18
N VAL A 477 89.70 57.65 36.33
CA VAL A 477 90.10 58.98 36.84
C VAL A 477 90.59 58.89 38.29
N ALA A 478 89.92 58.10 39.15
CA ALA A 478 90.36 57.87 40.52
C ALA A 478 91.70 57.14 40.61
N ARG A 479 91.99 56.20 39.68
CA ARG A 479 93.31 55.55 39.56
C ARG A 479 94.38 56.51 39.06
N GLN A 480 94.05 57.40 38.11
CA GLN A 480 94.97 58.43 37.63
C GLN A 480 95.30 59.46 38.72
N SER A 481 94.32 59.87 39.54
CA SER A 481 94.58 60.79 40.66
C SER A 481 95.35 60.12 41.80
N ALA A 482 95.14 58.83 42.06
CA ALA A 482 95.95 58.06 43.00
C ALA A 482 97.42 57.97 42.54
N ALA A 483 97.67 57.56 41.30
CA ALA A 483 99.04 57.50 40.75
C ALA A 483 99.72 58.88 40.71
N ALA A 484 98.97 59.96 40.49
CA ALA A 484 99.47 61.33 40.56
C ALA A 484 99.74 61.83 42.00
N LEU A 485 99.18 61.17 43.03
CA LEU A 485 99.51 61.41 44.43
C LEU A 485 100.73 60.57 44.86
N GLU A 486 100.84 59.32 44.41
CA GLU A 486 102.00 58.45 44.64
C GLU A 486 103.28 59.10 44.05
N ALA A 487 103.27 59.50 42.78
CA ALA A 487 104.41 60.18 42.15
C ALA A 487 104.78 61.52 42.82
N ARG A 488 103.84 62.19 43.51
CA ARG A 488 104.13 63.39 44.32
C ARG A 488 104.71 63.04 45.68
N ALA A 489 104.33 61.90 46.28
CA ALA A 489 104.91 61.41 47.51
C ALA A 489 106.36 60.93 47.30
N ASP A 490 106.63 60.27 46.17
CA ASP A 490 107.99 59.84 45.80
C ASP A 490 108.92 61.05 45.58
N LEU A 491 108.50 62.04 44.80
CA LEU A 491 109.25 63.30 44.63
C LEU A 491 109.48 64.03 45.96
N ALA A 492 108.48 64.08 46.85
CA ALA A 492 108.65 64.67 48.17
C ALA A 492 109.63 63.86 49.05
N ALA A 493 109.68 62.53 48.91
CA ALA A 493 110.66 61.69 49.60
C ALA A 493 112.10 61.93 49.08
N GLU A 494 112.27 62.12 47.77
CA GLU A 494 113.55 62.52 47.17
C GLU A 494 114.01 63.90 47.64
N GLU A 495 113.11 64.91 47.68
CA GLU A 495 113.42 66.24 48.22
C GLU A 495 113.86 66.18 49.69
N GLN A 496 113.16 65.41 50.53
CA GLN A 496 113.53 65.22 51.94
C GLN A 496 114.88 64.49 52.09
N ALA A 497 115.15 63.48 51.25
CA ALA A 497 116.44 62.80 51.23
C ALA A 497 117.58 63.76 50.86
N ALA A 498 117.39 64.60 49.84
CA ALA A 498 118.36 65.62 49.45
C ALA A 498 118.61 66.65 50.57
N ALA A 499 117.54 67.12 51.24
CA ALA A 499 117.64 68.05 52.36
C ALA A 499 118.43 67.46 53.55
N VAL A 500 118.24 66.17 53.87
CA VAL A 500 118.99 65.47 54.92
C VAL A 500 120.48 65.37 54.59
N GLN A 501 120.86 65.10 53.32
CA GLN A 501 122.27 65.05 52.93
C GLN A 501 122.92 66.44 52.92
N ALA A 502 122.22 67.48 52.47
CA ALA A 502 122.68 68.87 52.54
C ALA A 502 122.95 69.31 53.98
N ARG A 503 122.07 68.93 54.92
CA ARG A 503 122.24 69.19 56.35
C ARG A 503 123.49 68.49 56.94
N LYS A 504 123.71 67.22 56.63
CA LYS A 504 124.92 66.48 57.07
C LYS A 504 126.22 67.12 56.57
N ALA A 505 126.22 67.62 55.32
CA ALA A 505 127.37 68.34 54.77
C ALA A 505 127.65 69.64 55.54
N ALA A 506 126.61 70.41 55.88
CA ALA A 506 126.75 71.63 56.69
C ALA A 506 127.24 71.35 58.12
N GLU A 507 126.73 70.31 58.78
CA GLU A 507 127.17 69.90 60.12
C GLU A 507 128.64 69.44 60.13
N ALA A 508 129.10 68.73 59.10
CA ALA A 508 130.51 68.35 58.95
C ALA A 508 131.46 69.55 58.76
N VAL A 509 131.02 70.60 58.04
CA VAL A 509 131.77 71.86 57.93
C VAL A 509 131.82 72.61 59.26
N ALA A 510 130.70 72.64 60.00
CA ALA A 510 130.59 73.31 61.30
C ALA A 510 131.44 72.66 62.42
N MET A 511 131.76 71.36 62.32
CA MET A 511 132.69 70.71 63.25
C MET A 511 134.14 71.10 62.97
N ARG A 512 134.58 71.05 61.70
CA ARG A 512 135.95 71.41 61.30
C ARG A 512 136.32 72.86 61.64
N THR A 513 135.37 73.80 61.55
CA THR A 513 135.60 75.19 61.95
C THR A 513 135.73 75.37 63.47
N ARG A 514 135.05 74.54 64.27
CA ARG A 514 135.22 74.53 65.74
C ARG A 514 136.58 73.99 66.17
N GLU A 515 137.07 72.94 65.52
CA GLU A 515 138.39 72.34 65.78
C GLU A 515 139.53 73.34 65.48
N ALA A 516 139.47 74.02 64.33
CA ALA A 516 140.42 75.09 64.00
C ALA A 516 140.41 76.24 65.03
N LEU A 517 139.22 76.65 65.49
CA LEU A 517 139.03 77.68 66.50
C LEU A 517 139.39 77.26 67.94
N ALA A 518 139.67 75.98 68.18
CA ALA A 518 140.23 75.49 69.44
C ALA A 518 141.76 75.62 69.44
N LEU A 519 142.42 75.20 68.36
CA LEU A 519 143.88 75.27 68.20
C LEU A 519 144.41 76.71 68.23
N GLU A 520 143.74 77.67 67.59
CA GLU A 520 144.12 79.08 67.66
C GLU A 520 143.98 79.67 69.08
N ARG A 521 142.97 79.23 69.85
CA ARG A 521 142.80 79.64 71.25
C ARG A 521 143.88 79.07 72.18
N GLU A 522 144.51 77.97 71.82
CA GLU A 522 145.63 77.40 72.57
C GLU A 522 146.94 78.16 72.29
N LYS A 523 147.26 78.44 71.02
CA LYS A 523 148.41 79.29 70.64
C LYS A 523 148.34 80.68 71.27
N GLY A 524 147.15 81.29 71.34
CA GLY A 524 146.95 82.57 72.03
C GLY A 524 147.24 82.53 73.54
N ARG A 525 147.16 81.35 74.17
CA ARG A 525 147.44 81.17 75.61
C ARG A 525 148.91 80.89 75.93
N SER A 526 149.70 80.35 74.99
CA SER A 526 151.16 80.25 75.18
C SER A 526 151.80 81.64 75.05
N LEU A 527 151.53 82.35 73.94
CA LEU A 527 152.08 83.68 73.67
C LEU A 527 151.79 84.71 74.77
N ALA A 528 150.66 84.59 75.46
CA ALA A 528 150.33 85.44 76.61
C ALA A 528 151.28 85.23 77.81
N ARG A 529 151.69 83.98 78.09
CA ARG A 529 152.60 83.65 79.19
C ARG A 529 154.02 84.11 78.90
N ASP A 530 154.47 83.93 77.66
CA ASP A 530 155.81 84.32 77.21
C ASP A 530 156.01 85.85 77.32
N LEU A 531 154.97 86.62 77.02
CA LEU A 531 154.96 88.09 77.18
C LEU A 531 155.01 88.55 78.64
N ASP A 532 154.39 87.83 79.58
CA ASP A 532 154.42 88.18 81.00
C ASP A 532 155.74 87.77 81.68
N ALA A 533 156.39 86.70 81.23
CA ALA A 533 157.76 86.37 81.64
C ALA A 533 158.75 87.48 81.22
N ALA A 534 158.73 87.88 79.94
CA ALA A 534 159.61 88.94 79.43
C ALA A 534 159.40 90.32 80.10
N ARG A 535 158.21 90.57 80.68
CA ARG A 535 157.94 91.77 81.50
C ARG A 535 158.64 91.72 82.85
N GLN A 536 158.63 90.56 83.53
CA GLN A 536 159.28 90.40 84.84
C GLN A 536 160.80 90.56 84.74
N GLU A 537 161.43 90.00 83.71
CA GLU A 537 162.87 90.16 83.45
C GLU A 537 163.26 91.63 83.23
N ARG A 538 162.47 92.36 82.42
CA ARG A 538 162.69 93.80 82.17
C ARG A 538 162.61 94.63 83.44
N ASP A 539 161.66 94.34 84.31
CA ASP A 539 161.42 95.15 85.50
C ASP A 539 162.42 94.83 86.63
N ALA A 540 162.88 93.58 86.74
CA ALA A 540 164.06 93.24 87.56
C ALA A 540 165.33 93.97 87.07
N ALA A 541 165.58 94.01 85.76
CA ALA A 541 166.73 94.72 85.18
C ALA A 541 166.68 96.25 85.40
N ARG A 542 165.49 96.83 85.62
CA ARG A 542 165.34 98.25 85.95
C ARG A 542 165.75 98.58 87.39
N GLU A 543 165.47 97.69 88.35
CA GLU A 543 165.85 97.93 89.75
C GLU A 543 167.38 97.91 89.94
N GLU A 544 168.07 96.96 89.31
CA GLU A 544 169.54 96.90 89.31
C GLU A 544 170.18 98.17 88.74
N LEU A 545 169.60 98.72 87.67
CA LEU A 545 170.04 99.98 87.08
C LEU A 545 169.98 101.15 88.08
N VAL A 546 168.89 101.26 88.85
CA VAL A 546 168.73 102.31 89.88
C VAL A 546 169.70 102.11 91.03
N ARG A 547 169.88 100.87 91.52
CA ARG A 547 170.90 100.54 92.54
C ARG A 547 172.30 100.95 92.10
N SER A 548 172.65 100.68 90.83
CA SER A 548 173.95 101.05 90.26
C SER A 548 174.17 102.57 90.14
N SER A 549 173.10 103.37 89.95
CA SER A 549 173.21 104.83 89.88
C SER A 549 173.48 105.48 91.24
N ALA A 550 172.93 104.93 92.33
CA ALA A 550 173.15 105.44 93.69
C ALA A 550 174.62 105.32 94.13
N ALA A 551 175.36 104.33 93.60
CA ALA A 551 176.75 104.06 93.96
C ALA A 551 177.80 104.86 93.15
N ARG A 552 177.40 105.76 92.24
CA ARG A 552 178.32 106.47 91.33
C ARG A 552 178.41 107.99 91.51
N SER A 553 177.52 108.60 92.29
CA SER A 553 177.45 110.05 92.45
C SER A 553 178.19 110.63 93.65
N GLU A 554 178.70 109.81 94.58
CA GLU A 554 179.50 110.28 95.73
C GLU A 554 181.01 110.40 95.44
N ALA A 555 181.46 110.07 94.21
CA ALA A 555 182.87 109.79 93.92
C ALA A 555 183.68 110.96 93.30
N PHE A 556 183.05 112.02 92.80
CA PHE A 556 183.78 113.13 92.14
C PHE A 556 183.16 114.51 92.41
N GLY A 557 183.90 115.32 93.18
CA GLY A 557 183.93 116.78 93.07
C GLY A 557 185.23 117.22 92.40
N ASP A 558 185.27 118.47 91.92
CA ASP A 558 186.28 119.05 91.00
C ASP A 558 186.34 118.30 89.64
N GLU A 559 186.15 118.94 88.48
CA GLU A 559 186.77 120.21 88.08
C GLU A 559 185.87 121.19 87.28
N ARG A 560 186.08 122.47 87.57
CA ARG A 560 185.78 123.72 86.85
C ARG A 560 185.13 123.71 85.43
N GLU A 561 184.06 124.52 85.36
CA GLU A 561 183.85 125.67 84.43
C GLU A 561 183.86 125.51 82.87
N ARG A 562 182.94 126.32 82.28
CA ARG A 562 182.93 126.95 80.93
C ARG A 562 182.22 126.26 79.75
N SER A 563 181.41 127.12 79.13
CA SER A 563 181.15 127.28 77.69
C SER A 563 180.12 126.37 76.98
N ASN A 564 179.23 127.06 76.25
CA ASN A 564 178.70 126.81 74.88
C ASN A 564 178.30 125.37 74.46
N GLY A 565 177.18 125.11 73.79
CA GLY A 565 176.19 125.98 73.14
C GLY A 565 176.30 125.95 71.60
N ARG A 566 175.15 125.68 70.91
CA ARG A 566 175.00 125.30 69.48
C ARG A 566 175.42 123.83 69.21
N GLY A 567 174.91 123.12 68.21
CA GLY A 567 173.82 123.39 67.25
C GLY A 567 174.06 122.76 65.86
N LEU A 568 173.00 122.54 65.07
CA LEU A 568 172.99 122.07 63.66
C LEU A 568 173.41 120.59 63.42
N ALA A 569 173.10 119.90 62.30
CA ALA A 569 171.99 119.92 61.30
C ALA A 569 172.20 118.74 60.30
N VAL A 570 171.38 118.65 59.22
CA VAL A 570 171.70 117.99 57.91
C VAL A 570 171.77 116.44 57.92
N GLU A 571 171.30 115.64 56.93
CA GLU A 571 170.40 115.80 55.76
C GLU A 571 169.90 114.41 55.27
N ARG A 572 168.79 114.38 54.47
CA ARG A 572 168.45 113.51 53.28
C ARG A 572 168.67 111.97 53.33
N LYS A 573 168.10 111.11 52.47
CA LYS A 573 167.48 111.23 51.11
C LYS A 573 166.62 109.98 50.78
N GLU A 574 165.54 110.13 49.99
CA GLU A 574 164.97 109.14 49.00
C GLU A 574 164.50 107.72 49.48
N VAL A 575 163.65 106.94 48.77
CA VAL A 575 162.95 107.06 47.46
C VAL A 575 161.58 106.29 47.47
N ASP A 576 160.55 106.85 46.83
CA ASP A 576 159.49 106.28 45.92
C ASP A 576 158.85 104.85 46.12
N LEU A 577 157.62 104.47 45.70
CA LEU A 577 156.28 105.01 45.24
C LEU A 577 155.30 103.76 45.14
N PRO A 578 154.08 103.73 44.51
CA PRO A 578 152.86 104.57 44.61
C PRO A 578 151.46 103.84 44.58
N LYS A 579 150.37 104.64 44.80
CA LYS A 579 148.98 104.53 44.22
C LYS A 579 148.09 103.31 44.57
N GLY A 580 146.76 103.45 44.70
CA GLY A 580 145.85 104.61 44.67
C GLY A 580 144.49 104.25 45.28
N LYS A 581 143.81 105.12 46.05
CA LYS A 581 142.94 106.24 45.64
C LYS A 581 141.72 105.87 44.77
N ALA A 582 140.54 105.86 45.38
CA ALA A 582 139.34 106.55 44.87
C ALA A 582 138.27 106.72 45.97
N GLU A 583 137.78 107.94 46.18
CA GLU A 583 136.50 108.23 46.84
C GLU A 583 135.47 108.58 45.75
N ARG A 584 134.20 108.17 45.92
CA ARG A 584 132.98 109.04 45.81
C ARG A 584 131.67 108.22 45.70
N PRO A 585 130.51 108.82 46.00
CA PRO A 585 129.20 108.15 45.99
C PRO A 585 128.35 108.47 44.74
N THR A 586 127.28 107.70 44.47
CA THR A 586 125.87 108.16 44.27
C THR A 586 124.94 107.07 43.67
N ALA A 587 123.67 107.09 44.11
CA ALA A 587 122.40 106.88 43.37
C ALA A 587 122.13 105.72 42.36
N SER A 588 120.87 105.26 42.43
CA SER A 588 119.94 104.93 41.31
C SER A 588 119.84 103.52 40.68
N ILE A 589 118.57 103.20 40.30
CA ILE A 589 118.10 102.31 39.19
C ILE A 589 118.19 100.79 39.39
N GLU A 590 117.24 99.93 38.96
CA GLU A 590 115.78 100.05 38.71
C GLU A 590 115.16 98.62 38.48
N ARG A 591 113.82 98.49 38.57
CA ARG A 591 112.88 97.47 37.98
C ARG A 591 112.24 96.49 38.98
N ARG A 592 110.90 96.40 39.17
CA ARG A 592 109.68 96.29 38.29
C ARG A 592 109.47 94.85 37.75
N ARG A 593 108.28 94.21 37.63
CA ARG A 593 106.80 94.44 37.82
C ARG A 593 106.14 93.02 37.88
N ASN A 594 104.87 92.67 38.17
CA ASN A 594 103.52 93.22 38.48
C ASN A 594 102.84 92.19 39.47
N VAL A 595 101.70 92.32 40.18
CA VAL A 595 100.51 93.23 40.27
C VAL A 595 99.21 92.77 39.56
N ARG A 596 98.16 92.46 40.39
CA ARG A 596 96.67 92.66 40.29
C ARG A 596 95.63 91.50 40.22
N ASP A 597 94.50 91.74 40.93
CA ASP A 597 93.06 91.34 40.81
C ASP A 597 92.61 89.87 40.57
N GLY A 598 91.41 89.38 40.97
CA GLY A 598 90.33 89.92 41.84
C GLY A 598 88.89 89.39 41.53
N ASN A 599 88.00 89.30 42.54
CA ASN A 599 86.50 89.26 42.48
C ASN A 599 85.76 88.01 41.87
N HIS A 600 84.45 87.70 42.08
CA HIS A 600 83.46 87.86 43.19
C HIS A 600 82.13 87.09 42.87
N ALA A 601 81.47 86.43 43.86
CA ALA A 601 80.00 86.16 44.02
C ALA A 601 79.16 85.45 42.87
N ASN A 602 77.86 85.07 42.97
CA ASN A 602 76.84 85.10 44.05
C ASN A 602 75.69 84.02 43.93
N GLU A 603 74.71 84.05 44.85
CA GLU A 603 73.54 83.15 45.09
C GLU A 603 72.30 83.16 44.11
N ARG A 604 71.27 82.35 44.48
CA ARG A 604 69.77 82.50 44.36
C ARG A 604 68.99 81.79 43.21
N ALA A 605 67.65 81.60 43.26
CA ALA A 605 66.75 80.92 44.25
C ALA A 605 65.22 80.98 43.85
N LYS A 606 64.40 80.08 44.45
CA LYS A 606 62.91 80.13 44.72
C LYS A 606 61.85 79.51 43.72
N PRO A 607 60.61 79.16 44.20
CA PRO A 607 59.66 78.19 43.58
C PRO A 607 58.14 78.65 43.57
N VAL A 608 57.14 77.73 43.75
CA VAL A 608 55.67 77.92 44.04
C VAL A 608 54.76 78.05 42.76
N ALA A 609 53.47 77.62 42.61
CA ALA A 609 52.32 77.33 43.51
C ALA A 609 51.14 76.44 42.96
N ARG A 610 50.39 75.75 43.87
CA ARG A 610 48.88 75.57 43.92
C ARG A 610 48.15 74.70 42.83
N LYS A 611 46.87 74.20 42.97
CA LYS A 611 45.77 74.33 43.97
C LYS A 611 44.79 73.09 44.03
N ARG A 612 43.88 73.07 45.02
CA ARG A 612 42.74 72.15 45.39
C ARG A 612 41.38 72.46 44.67
N ALA A 613 40.21 71.78 44.80
CA ALA A 613 39.72 70.41 45.18
C ALA A 613 38.14 70.35 45.21
N GLY A 614 37.50 69.17 45.36
CA GLY A 614 36.06 68.95 45.72
C GLY A 614 35.04 68.84 44.56
N SER A 615 33.76 68.38 44.70
CA SER A 615 33.00 67.73 45.80
C SER A 615 31.71 67.00 45.29
N ALA A 616 30.87 66.44 46.19
CA ALA A 616 29.82 65.40 45.97
C ALA A 616 28.34 65.83 45.68
N GLY A 617 27.45 64.84 45.39
CA GLY A 617 25.95 64.90 45.42
C GLY A 617 25.23 64.43 44.13
N GLY A 618 24.00 63.88 44.10
CA GLY A 618 23.07 63.36 45.13
C GLY A 618 21.58 63.20 44.66
N GLY A 619 20.84 62.20 45.17
CA GLY A 619 19.35 62.01 45.03
C GLY A 619 18.81 61.33 43.74
N GLY A 620 17.56 60.81 43.66
CA GLY A 620 16.54 60.50 44.69
C GLY A 620 15.06 60.42 44.19
N SER A 621 14.22 59.53 44.76
CA SER A 621 12.72 59.51 44.76
C SER A 621 11.91 59.15 43.47
N LEU A 622 10.61 58.78 43.48
CA LEU A 622 9.80 57.83 44.32
C LEU A 622 8.34 57.65 43.73
N GLU A 623 7.48 56.85 44.40
CA GLU A 623 6.01 56.61 44.20
C GLU A 623 5.55 55.84 42.93
N ILE A 624 4.64 54.85 42.89
CA ILE A 624 3.67 54.14 43.79
C ILE A 624 2.20 54.65 43.84
N ARG A 625 1.26 53.89 43.22
CA ARG A 625 -0.11 53.45 43.66
C ARG A 625 -0.89 52.84 42.46
N LYS A 626 -1.98 52.06 42.56
CA LYS A 626 -2.44 50.92 43.42
C LYS A 626 -3.83 50.46 42.89
N VAL A 627 -4.34 49.25 43.24
CA VAL A 627 -5.79 48.83 43.22
C VAL A 627 -6.42 48.61 41.80
N GLU A 628 -7.21 47.56 41.47
CA GLU A 628 -7.67 46.32 42.16
C GLU A 628 -8.22 45.23 41.18
N LEU A 629 -8.88 44.19 41.74
CA LEU A 629 -9.74 43.13 41.13
C LEU A 629 -9.07 41.84 40.59
N GLY A 630 -9.65 40.69 40.97
CA GLY A 630 -9.38 39.35 40.40
C GLY A 630 -9.10 38.23 41.42
N LYS A 631 -10.06 37.30 41.62
CA LYS A 631 -9.88 36.00 42.32
C LYS A 631 -10.02 34.82 41.28
N PRO A 632 -10.03 33.51 41.63
CA PRO A 632 -8.78 32.75 41.62
C PRO A 632 -8.83 31.32 41.01
N ALA A 633 -7.65 30.82 40.61
CA ALA A 633 -7.27 29.40 40.68
C ALA A 633 -8.14 28.40 39.81
N PRO A 634 -8.12 27.05 40.01
CA PRO A 634 -7.58 26.18 38.95
C PRO A 634 -8.42 24.89 38.69
N SER A 635 -7.72 23.85 38.21
CA SER A 635 -8.04 22.39 38.26
C SER A 635 -8.69 21.73 37.04
N VAL A 636 -8.42 20.43 36.93
CA VAL A 636 -8.75 19.53 35.82
C VAL A 636 -10.15 18.92 36.02
N ARG A 637 -10.88 18.67 34.93
CA ARG A 637 -12.08 17.82 34.94
C ARG A 637 -11.86 16.59 34.06
N SER A 638 -11.90 15.41 34.67
CA SER A 638 -12.15 14.15 33.97
C SER A 638 -13.61 14.10 33.52
N ALA A 639 -13.87 13.53 32.34
CA ALA A 639 -15.21 13.42 31.77
C ALA A 639 -15.68 11.96 31.80
N THR A 640 -16.75 11.69 32.55
CA THR A 640 -17.44 10.38 32.53
C THR A 640 -18.55 10.44 31.48
N VAL A 641 -18.50 9.54 30.49
CA VAL A 641 -19.54 9.41 29.47
C VAL A 641 -20.44 8.22 29.80
N LEU A 642 -21.74 8.43 29.83
CA LEU A 642 -22.73 7.36 29.99
C LEU A 642 -22.98 6.66 28.64
N LEU A 643 -22.95 5.33 28.64
CA LEU A 643 -23.24 4.50 27.47
C LEU A 643 -24.75 4.18 27.43
N PRO A 644 -25.45 4.29 26.28
CA PRO A 644 -26.87 3.97 26.19
C PRO A 644 -27.14 2.46 26.18
N ASP A 645 -28.25 2.03 26.80
CA ASP A 645 -28.62 0.62 27.06
C ASP A 645 -28.72 -0.27 25.81
N ALA A 646 -28.79 0.30 24.61
CA ALA A 646 -28.89 -0.42 23.35
C ALA A 646 -27.66 -1.31 23.02
N LEU A 647 -26.54 -1.16 23.75
CA LEU A 647 -25.29 -1.91 23.54
C LEU A 647 -25.04 -3.03 24.56
N LEU A 648 -25.98 -3.32 25.48
CA LEU A 648 -25.84 -4.43 26.43
C LEU A 648 -26.16 -5.78 25.76
N PRO A 649 -25.32 -6.82 25.92
CA PRO A 649 -25.49 -8.10 25.23
C PRO A 649 -26.68 -8.91 25.76
N ARG A 650 -27.67 -9.17 24.90
CA ARG A 650 -28.85 -9.98 25.23
C ARG A 650 -28.53 -11.48 25.28
N ARG A 651 -28.79 -12.12 26.43
CA ARG A 651 -28.82 -13.60 26.57
C ARG A 651 -30.12 -14.19 26.00
N PRO A 652 -30.06 -15.18 25.09
CA PRO A 652 -31.13 -16.16 24.85
C PRO A 652 -30.99 -17.39 25.79
N PRO A 653 -32.00 -18.28 25.88
CA PRO A 653 -32.49 -18.66 27.21
C PRO A 653 -32.22 -20.10 27.68
N MET A 654 -32.32 -20.30 28.99
CA MET A 654 -32.52 -21.61 29.64
C MET A 654 -34.02 -21.90 29.80
N LEU A 655 -34.39 -23.18 29.70
CA LEU A 655 -35.51 -23.92 30.33
C LEU A 655 -36.68 -23.06 30.90
N GLY A 656 -37.95 -23.19 30.50
CA GLY A 656 -38.63 -24.30 29.83
C GLY A 656 -39.26 -25.29 30.83
N ARG A 657 -40.60 -25.37 30.90
CA ARG A 657 -41.41 -26.44 31.52
C ARG A 657 -42.92 -26.15 31.35
N TRP A 658 -43.70 -27.23 31.38
CA TRP A 658 -45.17 -27.33 31.45
C TRP A 658 -45.94 -26.73 30.25
#